data_AF-A0AAW0N747-F1
#
_entry.id   AF-A0AAW0N747-F1
#
_cell.length_a   1.000
_cell.length_b   1.000
_cell.length_c   1.000
_cell.angle_alpha   90.00
_cell.angle_beta   90.00
_cell.angle_gamma   90.00
#
_symmetry.space_group_name_H-M   'P 1'
#
loop_
_entity.id
_entity.type
_entity.pdbx_description
1 polymer ?
#
loop_
_entity_poly.entity_id
_entity_poly.type
_entity_poly.pdbx_seq_one_letter_code
_entity_poly.pdbx_strand_id
1 'polypeptide(L)'
;MLTQAEKDVLSKGLNFAVTSNLIPTVDFITATEAAIKKNNMTGSEAADLRLRVTATLNSAKPPPSNITPEERKALTALQKDHSINILPADKGRCTVILNTTDYEAKINNLLEDTSTYQKLKRDPTSGYKKKVIDCLQKLEKEELIDRPMYYRLYPGDAIPCIYGLPKVHKQEVPLRPIVCSTDSITYNVAKYLKTILAPLVGNTEHHVENTQDFVEKVKHLLVDADDTIVSYVVVSLFTCIPTEEALAAVRRRLQEDNTLQERTKLTPSHICNLLDICLNTTYFKFRGNFYRQIHGCAMGSPVSPIVANLYMEEVEKKALTTFPGKPPSHWFRYVDDTFVKIKKQDLEAFTSHINAVDSNIKFTREDSKDNQLAFLDCSAIIGEDGKLQLEVYRKPTHTDQYLLFDSNHPLQHKLGVIRTLQHRAEEVPTSSEGKKKETQHVQKALSACGYPKWALNRAKRPKKQEKRETETEKRKNGVSIPYVSGLSEKLQRIFRQHDIPVFFKPVNTLRQKLVHPKDKMPTEKQSNVVYSIRCSEESCNEHYIGETKQPLHKRLYQHRREATSGPQSAVHLHLKATKHKFEDSEMTTLKTSTMDHSWMNEGLHRLVAKNFGEKTLKLIRDLENTIRKLADHRNHLRFNLRCRQSSIIPKSLQIKPPVKGRRAEKIWQKNLTLMLNERIRENNVSIKKFKNRAEFLEDKLSNIIPEEIGNRVKNFIQTAQLAQHSKSKERQIKKFNILLSRKRRDQERKEEKLGNSQKGAESIKNNWVRNLSDRMLTQAEKDVLSKGLNFAVTSNHIPTVDFITATEAAIKKNNMTGSEAADLRLRVTATLNSAKPPPSNITPEERKALTALQKDHSINILPADKGRCTVILNTTDYEAKINNLLEDTSTYQKLKRDPTSGYKKKVIDCLQKLEKEELIDRPMYYRLYPGDAIPCIYGLPKVHKQEVPLRPIVCSTDSITYNVAKYLKTILAPLVGNTEHHVENTQDFVEKVKHLLVDADDTIVSYDVVSLFTCIPTEEALAAVRQRLQEDNTLQERTKLTPSHICNLLDICLNTTYFKFRGNFYRQIHGCAMGSPVSPIVANLYMEEVEKKALTTFPGKPPSHWFRYVDDTFVKIKKQDLEAFTSHINAVDSNIKFTREDSKDNQLAFLDCSAIIGEDGKLQQKFTGNPLTQTNTFCLTPITHCSTN
;
A
#
# COMPACT_ATOMS: atom_id res chain seq x y z
N MET A 1 -9.03 8.16 -16.33
CA MET A 1 -9.46 8.16 -14.90
C MET A 1 -8.88 6.95 -14.19
N LEU A 2 -8.55 7.07 -12.90
CA LEU A 2 -8.05 5.96 -12.07
C LEU A 2 -9.19 5.21 -11.37
N THR A 3 -9.09 3.89 -11.33
CA THR A 3 -10.04 3.03 -10.60
C THR A 3 -9.90 3.21 -9.08
N GLN A 4 -10.94 2.83 -8.32
CA GLN A 4 -10.88 2.94 -6.86
C GLN A 4 -9.74 2.12 -6.25
N ALA A 5 -9.50 0.89 -6.74
CA ALA A 5 -8.41 0.05 -6.24
C ALA A 5 -7.01 0.66 -6.49
N GLU A 6 -6.85 1.49 -7.54
CA GLU A 6 -5.61 2.23 -7.81
C GLU A 6 -5.47 3.43 -6.87
N LYS A 7 -6.56 4.16 -6.61
CA LYS A 7 -6.61 5.20 -5.55
C LYS A 7 -6.26 4.59 -4.19
N ASP A 8 -6.84 3.42 -3.85
CA ASP A 8 -6.61 2.71 -2.59
C ASP A 8 -5.13 2.31 -2.42
N VAL A 9 -4.50 1.77 -3.47
CA VAL A 9 -3.05 1.45 -3.48
C VAL A 9 -2.20 2.69 -3.22
N LEU A 10 -2.47 3.78 -3.93
CA LEU A 10 -1.69 5.02 -3.83
C LEU A 10 -1.95 5.76 -2.50
N SER A 11 -3.13 5.58 -1.90
CA SER A 11 -3.51 6.08 -0.56
C SER A 11 -2.76 5.40 0.59
N LYS A 12 -2.07 4.27 0.34
CA LYS A 12 -1.12 3.69 1.33
C LYS A 12 0.19 4.48 1.44
N GLY A 13 0.45 5.38 0.47
CA GLY A 13 1.63 6.23 0.40
C GLY A 13 2.87 5.50 -0.12
N LEU A 14 3.73 6.22 -0.86
CA LEU A 14 4.85 5.61 -1.58
C LEU A 14 5.85 4.81 -0.70
N ASN A 15 5.95 5.13 0.59
CA ASN A 15 6.82 4.40 1.53
C ASN A 15 6.19 3.10 2.08
N PHE A 16 4.96 2.73 1.70
CA PHE A 16 4.37 1.45 2.05
C PHE A 16 5.16 0.29 1.43
N ALA A 17 5.53 -0.72 2.22
CA ALA A 17 6.18 -1.93 1.76
C ALA A 17 5.18 -3.07 1.62
N VAL A 18 5.08 -3.62 0.40
CA VAL A 18 4.23 -4.76 0.08
C VAL A 18 4.95 -6.06 0.44
N THR A 19 4.25 -6.98 1.08
CA THR A 19 4.74 -8.35 1.33
C THR A 19 4.90 -9.12 0.02
N SER A 20 6.12 -9.53 -0.28
CA SER A 20 6.44 -10.37 -1.44
C SER A 20 5.97 -11.82 -1.25
N ASN A 21 5.46 -12.41 -2.33
CA ASN A 21 5.10 -13.84 -2.39
C ASN A 21 6.37 -14.72 -2.46
N LEU A 22 7.51 -14.13 -2.84
CA LEU A 22 8.81 -14.78 -2.96
C LEU A 22 9.80 -14.21 -1.94
N ILE A 23 10.63 -15.07 -1.35
CA ILE A 23 11.73 -14.65 -0.49
C ILE A 23 12.90 -14.21 -1.38
N PRO A 24 13.53 -13.04 -1.14
CA PRO A 24 14.68 -12.58 -1.90
C PRO A 24 15.96 -13.32 -1.45
N THR A 25 16.01 -14.63 -1.71
CA THR A 25 17.10 -15.54 -1.29
C THR A 25 18.47 -15.04 -1.74
N VAL A 26 18.56 -14.53 -2.99
CA VAL A 26 19.80 -13.98 -3.55
C VAL A 26 20.30 -12.77 -2.76
N ASP A 27 19.42 -11.87 -2.30
CA ASP A 27 19.84 -10.72 -1.48
C ASP A 27 20.40 -11.16 -0.12
N PHE A 28 19.78 -12.16 0.51
CA PHE A 28 20.30 -12.70 1.77
C PHE A 28 21.65 -13.41 1.59
N ILE A 29 21.87 -14.10 0.47
CA ILE A 29 23.17 -14.70 0.15
C ILE A 29 24.21 -13.61 -0.10
N THR A 30 23.98 -12.65 -1.01
CA THR A 30 24.94 -11.56 -1.30
C THR A 30 25.32 -10.80 -0.03
N ALA A 31 24.36 -10.50 0.85
CA ALA A 31 24.65 -9.82 2.10
C ALA A 31 25.44 -10.69 3.10
N THR A 32 25.23 -12.01 3.12
CA THR A 32 25.99 -12.93 3.97
C THR A 32 27.45 -13.02 3.53
N GLU A 33 27.70 -13.14 2.23
CA GLU A 33 29.05 -13.16 1.67
C GLU A 33 29.77 -11.81 1.82
N ALA A 34 29.06 -10.70 1.65
CA ALA A 34 29.57 -9.37 1.97
C ALA A 34 29.95 -9.23 3.45
N ALA A 35 29.18 -9.82 4.38
CA ALA A 35 29.51 -9.82 5.80
C ALA A 35 30.74 -10.67 6.13
N ILE A 36 30.90 -11.82 5.48
CA ILE A 36 32.08 -12.70 5.59
C ILE A 36 33.33 -11.95 5.12
N LYS A 37 33.29 -11.35 3.92
CA LYS A 37 34.40 -10.56 3.35
C LYS A 37 34.78 -9.38 4.24
N LYS A 38 33.80 -8.54 4.62
CA LYS A 38 34.02 -7.28 5.35
C LYS A 38 34.52 -7.50 6.80
N ASN A 39 34.55 -8.75 7.26
CA ASN A 39 35.08 -9.16 8.56
C ASN A 39 36.26 -10.15 8.44
N ASN A 40 36.79 -10.39 7.24
CA ASN A 40 37.88 -11.34 6.96
C ASN A 40 37.65 -12.74 7.57
N MET A 41 36.40 -13.22 7.61
CA MET A 41 36.07 -14.52 8.21
C MET A 41 36.60 -15.67 7.34
N THR A 42 37.34 -16.59 7.95
CA THR A 42 37.98 -17.74 7.27
C THR A 42 37.48 -19.08 7.79
N GLY A 43 37.75 -20.14 7.03
CA GLY A 43 37.56 -21.54 7.45
C GLY A 43 36.17 -21.86 8.03
N SER A 44 36.16 -22.39 9.25
CA SER A 44 34.97 -22.95 9.90
C SER A 44 33.89 -21.89 10.23
N GLU A 45 34.28 -20.68 10.65
CA GLU A 45 33.32 -19.63 11.05
C GLU A 45 32.46 -19.18 9.86
N ALA A 46 33.08 -18.98 8.70
CA ALA A 46 32.39 -18.66 7.45
C ALA A 46 31.50 -19.82 6.96
N ALA A 47 31.94 -21.07 7.15
CA ALA A 47 31.17 -22.24 6.77
C ALA A 47 29.90 -22.43 7.64
N ASP A 48 30.00 -22.25 8.97
CA ASP A 48 28.86 -22.31 9.87
C ASP A 48 27.81 -21.23 9.55
N LEU A 49 28.26 -19.99 9.35
CA LEU A 49 27.39 -18.88 8.98
C LEU A 49 26.63 -19.16 7.67
N ARG A 50 27.34 -19.60 6.61
CA ARG A 50 26.74 -20.01 5.32
C ARG A 50 25.72 -21.13 5.50
N LEU A 51 26.08 -22.20 6.21
CA LEU A 51 25.23 -23.37 6.41
C LEU A 51 23.94 -23.01 7.17
N ARG A 52 24.05 -22.18 8.22
CA ARG A 52 22.92 -21.78 9.07
C ARG A 52 22.02 -20.74 8.42
N VAL A 53 22.56 -19.81 7.64
CA VAL A 53 21.77 -18.92 6.77
C VAL A 53 21.01 -19.76 5.74
N THR A 54 21.68 -20.67 5.03
CA THR A 54 21.08 -21.54 4.01
C THR A 54 19.96 -22.42 4.60
N ALA A 55 20.21 -23.08 5.73
CA ALA A 55 19.18 -23.87 6.42
C ALA A 55 17.98 -23.03 6.91
N THR A 56 18.20 -21.76 7.26
CA THR A 56 17.14 -20.82 7.65
C THR A 56 16.33 -20.35 6.44
N LEU A 57 16.96 -20.12 5.29
CA LEU A 57 16.30 -19.77 4.03
C LEU A 57 15.48 -20.95 3.49
N ASN A 58 16.07 -22.15 3.41
CA ASN A 58 15.41 -23.37 2.92
C ASN A 58 14.24 -23.85 3.81
N SER A 59 14.10 -23.33 5.03
CA SER A 59 12.98 -23.62 5.93
C SER A 59 12.03 -22.44 6.16
N ALA A 60 12.24 -21.33 5.44
CA ALA A 60 11.39 -20.16 5.51
C ALA A 60 10.12 -20.30 4.65
N LYS A 61 9.12 -19.48 4.95
CA LYS A 61 7.90 -19.29 4.14
C LYS A 61 7.69 -17.79 3.96
N PRO A 62 7.10 -17.33 2.85
CA PRO A 62 6.73 -15.92 2.69
C PRO A 62 5.72 -15.50 3.76
N PRO A 63 5.73 -14.23 4.19
CA PRO A 63 4.71 -13.67 5.08
C PRO A 63 3.34 -13.60 4.38
N PRO A 64 2.22 -13.53 5.14
CA PRO A 64 0.88 -13.32 4.56
C PRO A 64 0.80 -11.97 3.83
N SER A 65 -0.12 -11.87 2.84
CA SER A 65 -0.31 -10.64 2.08
C SER A 65 -0.78 -9.48 2.96
N ASN A 66 -0.13 -8.32 2.87
CA ASN A 66 -0.60 -7.05 3.47
C ASN A 66 -1.30 -6.12 2.45
N ILE A 67 -1.68 -6.65 1.29
CA ILE A 67 -2.57 -6.00 0.30
C ILE A 67 -3.60 -7.00 -0.21
N THR A 68 -4.75 -6.53 -0.68
CA THR A 68 -5.82 -7.36 -1.27
C THR A 68 -5.44 -7.88 -2.66
N PRO A 69 -6.16 -8.89 -3.21
CA PRO A 69 -6.00 -9.30 -4.62
C PRO A 69 -6.29 -8.15 -5.61
N GLU A 70 -7.23 -7.28 -5.29
CA GLU A 70 -7.67 -6.14 -6.09
C GLU A 70 -6.62 -5.05 -6.12
N GLU A 71 -6.10 -4.66 -4.94
CA GLU A 71 -4.95 -3.77 -4.79
C GLU A 71 -3.71 -4.34 -5.52
N ARG A 72 -3.55 -5.66 -5.55
CA ARG A 72 -2.44 -6.32 -6.27
C ARG A 72 -2.61 -6.27 -7.79
N LYS A 73 -3.85 -6.36 -8.31
CA LYS A 73 -4.16 -6.14 -9.73
C LYS A 73 -3.93 -4.68 -10.10
N ALA A 74 -4.47 -3.73 -9.34
CA ALA A 74 -4.27 -2.29 -9.49
C ALA A 74 -2.79 -1.90 -9.50
N LEU A 75 -2.01 -2.37 -8.52
CA LEU A 75 -0.56 -2.19 -8.49
C LEU A 75 0.14 -2.74 -9.73
N THR A 76 -0.38 -3.80 -10.35
CA THR A 76 0.17 -4.38 -11.58
C THR A 76 -0.23 -3.57 -12.83
N ALA A 77 -1.40 -2.93 -12.84
CA ALA A 77 -1.82 -2.00 -13.89
C ALA A 77 -0.97 -0.72 -13.85
N LEU A 78 -0.85 -0.07 -12.68
CA LEU A 78 -0.01 1.11 -12.46
C LEU A 78 1.49 0.88 -12.71
N GLN A 79 1.97 -0.38 -12.71
CA GLN A 79 3.34 -0.72 -13.12
C GLN A 79 3.51 -0.91 -14.64
N LYS A 80 2.42 -1.03 -15.39
CA LYS A 80 2.40 -1.18 -16.86
C LYS A 80 1.99 0.09 -17.60
N ASP A 81 1.22 0.97 -16.97
CA ASP A 81 0.89 2.28 -17.53
C ASP A 81 2.17 3.13 -17.67
N HIS A 82 2.32 3.76 -18.83
CA HIS A 82 3.42 4.66 -19.19
C HIS A 82 2.90 6.05 -19.63
N SER A 83 1.58 6.25 -19.65
CA SER A 83 0.94 7.56 -19.89
C SER A 83 1.03 8.50 -18.68
N ILE A 84 1.32 7.96 -17.49
CA ILE A 84 1.44 8.72 -16.23
C ILE A 84 2.80 8.55 -15.55
N ASN A 85 3.27 9.62 -14.90
CA ASN A 85 4.37 9.62 -13.95
C ASN A 85 3.85 9.70 -12.52
N ILE A 86 4.17 8.68 -11.70
CA ILE A 86 3.86 8.65 -10.26
C ILE A 86 5.08 9.15 -9.48
N LEU A 87 4.91 10.23 -8.71
CA LEU A 87 5.99 10.99 -8.08
C LEU A 87 5.69 11.26 -6.59
N PRO A 88 6.70 11.37 -5.72
CA PRO A 88 6.51 11.97 -4.39
C PRO A 88 6.47 13.50 -4.51
N ALA A 89 5.57 14.15 -3.78
CA ALA A 89 5.58 15.60 -3.61
C ALA A 89 6.88 16.08 -2.92
N ASP A 90 7.32 17.30 -3.27
CA ASP A 90 8.53 17.93 -2.74
C ASP A 90 8.47 18.18 -1.21
N LYS A 91 7.32 18.66 -0.71
CA LYS A 91 7.00 18.78 0.72
C LYS A 91 5.64 18.08 0.99
N GLY A 92 5.39 17.65 2.21
CA GLY A 92 4.10 17.05 2.63
C GLY A 92 3.90 15.54 2.40
N ARG A 93 4.85 14.83 1.75
CA ARG A 93 4.86 13.36 1.51
C ARG A 93 3.71 12.79 0.65
N CYS A 94 2.84 13.63 0.10
CA CYS A 94 1.76 13.23 -0.79
C CYS A 94 2.27 12.45 -2.04
N THR A 95 1.45 11.52 -2.55
CA THR A 95 1.65 10.86 -3.84
C THR A 95 1.04 11.73 -4.94
N VAL A 96 1.86 12.17 -5.89
CA VAL A 96 1.46 13.00 -7.03
C VAL A 96 1.43 12.16 -8.30
N ILE A 97 0.49 12.46 -9.19
CA ILE A 97 0.34 11.82 -10.49
C ILE A 97 0.26 12.94 -11.52
N LEU A 98 1.07 12.86 -12.57
CA LEU A 98 1.07 13.78 -13.71
C LEU A 98 1.03 12.94 -14.98
N ASN A 99 0.45 13.46 -16.07
CA ASN A 99 0.62 12.81 -17.36
C ASN A 99 2.09 12.91 -17.78
N THR A 100 2.57 11.94 -18.58
CA THR A 100 3.95 11.89 -19.04
C THR A 100 4.29 13.11 -19.90
N THR A 101 3.34 13.57 -20.73
CA THR A 101 3.39 14.83 -21.48
C THR A 101 3.67 16.04 -20.60
N ASP A 102 2.86 16.24 -19.56
CA ASP A 102 2.86 17.46 -18.76
C ASP A 102 4.10 17.55 -17.88
N TYR A 103 4.58 16.39 -17.40
CA TYR A 103 5.86 16.28 -16.70
C TYR A 103 7.04 16.56 -17.64
N GLU A 104 7.01 16.06 -18.88
CA GLU A 104 8.07 16.32 -19.86
C GLU A 104 8.12 17.78 -20.28
N ALA A 105 6.97 18.41 -20.56
CA ALA A 105 6.88 19.85 -20.80
C ALA A 105 7.49 20.64 -19.63
N LYS A 106 7.07 20.38 -18.39
CA LYS A 106 7.62 21.07 -17.21
C LYS A 106 9.10 20.82 -16.94
N ILE A 107 9.72 19.77 -17.51
CA ILE A 107 11.18 19.62 -17.50
C ILE A 107 11.83 20.35 -18.68
N ASN A 108 11.25 20.30 -19.87
CA ASN A 108 11.78 20.99 -21.06
C ASN A 108 11.81 22.51 -20.85
N ASN A 109 10.73 23.11 -20.33
CA ASN A 109 10.68 24.54 -19.97
C ASN A 109 11.75 24.94 -18.93
N LEU A 110 12.25 24.01 -18.11
CA LEU A 110 13.37 24.26 -17.19
C LEU A 110 14.75 24.08 -17.87
N LEU A 111 14.83 23.32 -18.96
CA LEU A 111 16.06 23.08 -19.74
C LEU A 111 16.21 24.03 -20.95
N GLU A 112 15.19 24.83 -21.22
CA GLU A 112 15.19 25.94 -22.18
C GLU A 112 15.88 27.20 -21.64
N ASP A 113 16.11 27.30 -20.32
CA ASP A 113 16.96 28.33 -19.74
C ASP A 113 18.42 28.13 -20.15
N THR A 114 18.82 28.88 -21.19
CA THR A 114 20.18 28.89 -21.74
C THR A 114 21.21 29.60 -20.86
N SER A 115 20.79 30.28 -19.78
CA SER A 115 21.72 30.87 -18.79
C SER A 115 22.19 29.81 -17.79
N THR A 116 21.32 28.91 -17.34
CA THR A 116 21.69 27.80 -16.43
C THR A 116 22.17 26.55 -17.18
N TYR A 117 21.57 26.22 -18.34
CA TYR A 117 21.75 24.92 -19.00
C TYR A 117 22.20 25.01 -20.47
N GLN A 118 23.14 24.15 -20.84
CA GLN A 118 23.66 24.01 -22.20
C GLN A 118 23.41 22.60 -22.74
N LYS A 119 22.68 22.48 -23.85
CA LYS A 119 22.48 21.19 -24.55
C LYS A 119 23.78 20.75 -25.25
N LEU A 120 24.19 19.49 -25.05
CA LEU A 120 25.43 18.93 -25.57
C LEU A 120 25.20 18.07 -26.82
N LYS A 121 26.09 18.19 -27.82
CA LYS A 121 26.04 17.40 -29.06
C LYS A 121 26.42 15.91 -28.88
N ARG A 122 27.12 15.54 -27.80
CA ARG A 122 27.57 14.17 -27.51
C ARG A 122 27.78 13.94 -26.02
N ASP A 123 27.81 12.67 -25.61
CA ASP A 123 28.14 12.23 -24.25
C ASP A 123 29.56 12.69 -23.85
N PRO A 124 29.73 13.50 -22.78
CA PRO A 124 31.03 13.98 -22.33
C PRO A 124 31.72 13.02 -21.32
N THR A 125 31.08 11.91 -20.94
CA THR A 125 31.50 11.01 -19.84
C THR A 125 32.98 10.64 -19.91
N SER A 126 33.50 10.26 -21.08
CA SER A 126 34.91 9.86 -21.23
C SER A 126 35.90 11.00 -20.98
N GLY A 127 35.59 12.21 -21.45
CA GLY A 127 36.44 13.39 -21.30
C GLY A 127 36.52 13.87 -19.85
N TYR A 128 35.37 13.98 -19.16
CA TYR A 128 35.36 14.36 -17.74
C TYR A 128 35.94 13.25 -16.85
N LYS A 129 35.74 11.97 -17.18
CA LYS A 129 36.38 10.86 -16.45
C LYS A 129 37.89 10.89 -16.58
N LYS A 130 38.44 11.23 -17.75
CA LYS A 130 39.87 11.47 -17.91
C LYS A 130 40.34 12.63 -17.02
N LYS A 131 39.69 13.81 -17.06
CA LYS A 131 40.08 14.97 -16.23
C LYS A 131 40.19 14.63 -14.72
N VAL A 132 39.25 13.85 -14.18
CA VAL A 132 39.32 13.42 -12.76
C VAL A 132 40.45 12.42 -12.52
N ILE A 133 40.66 11.46 -13.43
CA ILE A 133 41.78 10.49 -13.30
C ILE A 133 43.12 11.20 -13.37
N ASP A 134 43.35 12.07 -14.35
CA ASP A 134 44.60 12.84 -14.51
C ASP A 134 44.91 13.66 -13.24
N CYS A 135 43.88 14.27 -12.64
CA CYS A 135 43.99 15.02 -11.38
C CYS A 135 44.31 14.11 -10.17
N LEU A 136 43.60 12.99 -10.01
CA LEU A 136 43.86 12.04 -8.93
C LEU A 136 45.24 11.37 -9.05
N GLN A 137 45.70 11.09 -10.27
CA GLN A 137 47.05 10.56 -10.53
C GLN A 137 48.15 11.58 -10.20
N LYS A 138 47.92 12.87 -10.45
CA LYS A 138 48.83 13.93 -9.99
C LYS A 138 48.94 13.92 -8.46
N LEU A 139 47.81 13.87 -7.74
CA LEU A 139 47.79 13.86 -6.27
C LEU A 139 48.37 12.57 -5.66
N GLU A 140 48.26 11.43 -6.34
CA GLU A 140 48.92 10.16 -5.95
C GLU A 140 50.44 10.26 -6.17
N LYS A 141 50.90 10.83 -7.29
CA LYS A 141 52.32 11.06 -7.59
C LYS A 141 52.98 12.07 -6.65
N GLU A 142 52.21 13.03 -6.13
CA GLU A 142 52.64 14.02 -5.13
C GLU A 142 52.54 13.51 -3.68
N GLU A 143 52.20 12.23 -3.47
CA GLU A 143 52.03 11.56 -2.16
C GLU A 143 51.01 12.21 -1.19
N LEU A 144 50.14 13.06 -1.75
CA LEU A 144 49.09 13.79 -1.02
C LEU A 144 47.87 12.89 -0.73
N ILE A 145 47.63 11.87 -1.55
CA ILE A 145 46.68 10.80 -1.30
C ILE A 145 47.38 9.44 -1.40
N ASP A 146 46.99 8.49 -0.54
CA ASP A 146 47.48 7.12 -0.63
C ASP A 146 46.72 6.32 -1.70
N ARG A 147 47.32 5.22 -2.16
CA ARG A 147 46.73 4.34 -3.19
C ARG A 147 45.37 3.74 -2.78
N PRO A 148 45.13 3.36 -1.50
CA PRO A 148 43.79 3.08 -0.99
C PRO A 148 42.77 4.22 -1.15
N MET A 149 43.16 5.49 -0.95
CA MET A 149 42.31 6.65 -1.18
C MET A 149 42.11 6.91 -2.67
N TYR A 150 43.14 6.79 -3.51
CA TYR A 150 42.98 6.87 -4.98
C TYR A 150 41.88 5.92 -5.47
N TYR A 151 41.89 4.64 -5.08
CA TYR A 151 40.84 3.68 -5.43
C TYR A 151 39.47 3.96 -4.79
N ARG A 152 39.41 4.75 -3.70
CA ARG A 152 38.17 5.21 -3.05
C ARG A 152 37.57 6.44 -3.74
N LEU A 153 38.41 7.32 -4.28
CA LEU A 153 38.03 8.53 -5.00
C LEU A 153 37.78 8.27 -6.49
N TYR A 154 38.26 7.14 -7.01
CA TYR A 154 38.20 6.78 -8.43
C TYR A 154 36.80 6.97 -9.05
N PRO A 155 36.69 7.56 -10.27
CA PRO A 155 35.41 7.86 -10.89
C PRO A 155 34.52 6.64 -11.15
N GLY A 156 33.23 6.79 -10.84
CA GLY A 156 32.20 5.84 -11.26
C GLY A 156 31.98 5.81 -12.78
N ASP A 157 31.02 5.00 -13.22
CA ASP A 157 30.62 4.85 -14.63
C ASP A 157 29.13 5.19 -14.87
N ALA A 158 28.40 5.68 -13.85
CA ALA A 158 27.00 6.06 -14.02
C ALA A 158 26.85 7.45 -14.66
N ILE A 159 26.01 7.55 -15.69
CA ILE A 159 25.61 8.82 -16.31
C ILE A 159 24.57 9.49 -15.40
N PRO A 160 24.79 10.74 -14.91
CA PRO A 160 23.80 11.43 -14.10
C PRO A 160 22.50 11.66 -14.88
N CYS A 161 21.36 11.57 -14.20
CA CYS A 161 20.04 11.79 -14.81
C CYS A 161 19.26 12.82 -13.98
N ILE A 162 18.66 13.81 -14.65
CA ILE A 162 17.77 14.80 -14.01
C ILE A 162 16.37 14.22 -13.83
N TYR A 163 15.66 14.67 -12.78
CA TYR A 163 14.24 14.40 -12.55
C TYR A 163 13.62 15.51 -11.70
N GLY A 164 12.31 15.73 -11.81
CA GLY A 164 11.57 16.76 -11.08
C GLY A 164 10.76 16.22 -9.90
N LEU A 165 10.69 16.97 -8.80
CA LEU A 165 9.72 16.74 -7.70
C LEU A 165 8.62 17.82 -7.73
N PRO A 166 7.32 17.47 -7.76
CA PRO A 166 6.24 18.46 -7.80
C PRO A 166 6.09 19.27 -6.50
N LYS A 167 6.18 20.61 -6.61
CA LYS A 167 5.98 21.55 -5.50
C LYS A 167 4.48 21.84 -5.31
N VAL A 168 3.71 20.85 -4.86
CA VAL A 168 2.24 20.89 -4.69
C VAL A 168 1.68 21.99 -3.76
N HIS A 169 2.55 22.75 -3.10
CA HIS A 169 2.21 23.85 -2.20
C HIS A 169 2.45 25.25 -2.85
N LYS A 170 2.72 25.29 -4.16
CA LYS A 170 2.75 26.51 -4.98
C LYS A 170 1.73 26.40 -6.12
N GLN A 171 1.19 27.52 -6.58
CA GLN A 171 0.36 27.60 -7.78
C GLN A 171 1.08 26.96 -8.98
N GLU A 172 0.30 26.46 -9.95
CA GLU A 172 0.75 25.72 -11.14
C GLU A 172 1.55 24.42 -10.89
N VAL A 173 1.91 24.09 -9.64
CA VAL A 173 2.72 22.91 -9.27
C VAL A 173 4.01 22.80 -10.11
N PRO A 174 4.95 23.76 -9.97
CA PRO A 174 6.25 23.71 -10.63
C PRO A 174 7.12 22.56 -10.06
N LEU A 175 8.10 22.10 -10.85
CA LEU A 175 9.01 21.04 -10.43
C LEU A 175 10.23 21.62 -9.68
N ARG A 176 10.78 20.87 -8.71
CA ARG A 176 12.17 21.05 -8.23
C ARG A 176 13.07 20.12 -9.04
N PRO A 177 14.00 20.61 -9.88
CA PRO A 177 14.95 19.77 -10.60
C PRO A 177 15.97 19.16 -9.62
N ILE A 178 16.31 17.88 -9.80
CA ILE A 178 17.34 17.18 -9.04
C ILE A 178 18.18 16.32 -9.99
N VAL A 179 19.50 16.52 -9.97
CA VAL A 179 20.47 15.70 -10.70
C VAL A 179 20.87 14.49 -9.87
N CYS A 180 20.63 13.29 -10.39
CA CYS A 180 21.02 12.04 -9.73
C CYS A 180 22.51 11.74 -9.94
N SER A 181 23.38 12.35 -9.13
CA SER A 181 24.83 12.17 -9.22
C SER A 181 25.37 10.88 -8.57
N THR A 182 24.53 9.97 -8.07
CA THR A 182 25.01 8.72 -7.42
C THR A 182 25.82 7.86 -8.39
N ASP A 183 26.99 7.40 -7.94
CA ASP A 183 27.97 6.59 -8.69
C ASP A 183 28.45 7.23 -10.01
N SER A 184 28.35 8.57 -10.12
CA SER A 184 28.88 9.34 -11.24
C SER A 184 30.39 9.57 -11.15
N ILE A 185 30.94 10.24 -12.18
CA ILE A 185 32.35 10.60 -12.30
C ILE A 185 32.88 11.36 -11.08
N THR A 186 32.16 12.39 -10.62
CA THR A 186 32.59 13.30 -9.55
C THR A 186 32.08 12.92 -8.17
N TYR A 187 31.17 11.94 -8.06
CA TYR A 187 30.44 11.62 -6.83
C TYR A 187 31.34 11.29 -5.63
N ASN A 188 32.38 10.46 -5.84
CA ASN A 188 33.30 10.05 -4.79
C ASN A 188 34.18 11.21 -4.32
N VAL A 189 34.65 12.04 -5.26
CA VAL A 189 35.43 13.26 -4.98
C VAL A 189 34.57 14.28 -4.23
N ALA A 190 33.37 14.59 -4.71
CA ALA A 190 32.45 15.51 -4.05
C ALA A 190 32.07 15.05 -2.63
N LYS A 191 31.96 13.74 -2.39
CA LYS A 191 31.73 13.17 -1.05
C LYS A 191 32.94 13.31 -0.11
N TYR A 192 34.16 13.25 -0.64
CA TYR A 192 35.40 13.46 0.12
C TYR A 192 35.65 14.95 0.40
N LEU A 193 35.42 15.82 -0.58
CA LEU A 193 35.38 17.27 -0.39
C LEU A 193 34.33 17.65 0.65
N LYS A 194 33.15 16.99 0.67
CA LYS A 194 32.16 17.19 1.74
C LYS A 194 32.75 16.95 3.14
N THR A 195 33.55 15.90 3.33
CA THR A 195 34.17 15.63 4.64
C THR A 195 35.28 16.60 5.02
N ILE A 196 35.93 17.26 4.06
CA ILE A 196 36.94 18.30 4.32
C ILE A 196 36.27 19.68 4.56
N LEU A 197 35.21 20.01 3.81
CA LEU A 197 34.62 21.35 3.85
C LEU A 197 33.52 21.51 4.92
N ALA A 198 32.94 20.43 5.44
CA ALA A 198 31.82 20.52 6.38
C ALA A 198 32.13 21.32 7.67
N PRO A 199 33.30 21.16 8.34
CA PRO A 199 33.63 21.95 9.54
C PRO A 199 33.87 23.45 9.32
N LEU A 200 33.85 23.94 8.06
CA LEU A 200 33.96 25.37 7.76
C LEU A 200 32.59 26.08 7.77
N VAL A 201 31.51 25.32 7.65
CA VAL A 201 30.12 25.81 7.56
C VAL A 201 29.56 26.05 8.95
N GLY A 202 28.81 27.13 9.12
CA GLY A 202 28.01 27.35 10.32
C GLY A 202 28.78 27.90 11.52
N ASN A 203 30.04 28.29 11.34
CA ASN A 203 30.87 28.97 12.34
C ASN A 203 30.48 30.45 12.52
N THR A 204 29.17 30.74 12.48
CA THR A 204 28.59 32.08 12.63
C THR A 204 27.36 31.98 13.54
N GLU A 205 27.13 32.98 14.39
CA GLU A 205 25.94 33.04 15.26
C GLU A 205 24.62 32.96 14.47
N HIS A 206 24.66 33.46 13.24
CA HIS A 206 23.59 33.49 12.25
C HIS A 206 23.15 32.12 11.73
N HIS A 207 23.99 31.09 11.83
CA HIS A 207 23.64 29.78 11.28
C HIS A 207 22.58 29.07 12.12
N VAL A 208 21.62 28.43 11.47
CA VAL A 208 20.70 27.47 12.08
C VAL A 208 21.03 26.08 11.55
N GLU A 209 21.44 25.17 12.42
CA GLU A 209 21.72 23.77 12.03
C GLU A 209 20.43 23.01 11.72
N ASN A 210 19.38 23.24 12.52
CA ASN A 210 18.13 22.47 12.51
C ASN A 210 17.02 23.14 13.34
N THR A 211 15.81 22.59 13.31
CA THR A 211 14.62 23.12 14.01
C THR A 211 14.79 23.21 15.53
N GLN A 212 15.52 22.32 16.18
CA GLN A 212 15.74 22.36 17.64
C GLN A 212 16.70 23.48 18.02
N ASP A 213 17.80 23.65 17.28
CA ASP A 213 18.74 24.78 17.43
C ASP A 213 18.01 26.14 17.27
N PHE A 214 17.12 26.26 16.26
CA PHE A 214 16.24 27.43 16.14
C PHE A 214 15.34 27.64 17.37
N VAL A 215 14.69 26.58 17.86
CA VAL A 215 13.85 26.64 19.08
C VAL A 215 14.67 27.11 20.28
N GLU A 216 15.87 26.57 20.49
CA GLU A 216 16.75 26.93 21.61
C GLU A 216 17.24 28.38 21.52
N LYS A 217 17.65 28.86 20.33
CA LYS A 217 18.04 30.26 20.10
C LYS A 217 16.90 31.27 20.31
N VAL A 218 15.66 30.89 20.01
CA VAL A 218 14.51 31.82 19.94
C VAL A 218 13.58 31.75 21.16
N LYS A 219 13.64 30.69 21.96
CA LYS A 219 12.82 30.47 23.18
C LYS A 219 12.82 31.62 24.20
N HIS A 220 13.86 32.45 24.20
CA HIS A 220 14.00 33.60 25.11
C HIS A 220 13.96 34.97 24.39
N LEU A 221 13.58 34.98 23.11
CA LEU A 221 13.49 36.19 22.29
C LEU A 221 12.24 37.01 22.65
N LEU A 222 12.47 38.30 22.96
CA LEU A 222 11.44 39.33 23.07
C LEU A 222 11.36 40.12 21.75
N VAL A 223 10.15 40.55 21.39
CA VAL A 223 9.86 41.42 20.24
C VAL A 223 9.19 42.69 20.78
N ASP A 224 9.85 43.85 20.61
CA ASP A 224 9.33 45.13 21.09
C ASP A 224 8.18 45.61 20.18
N ALA A 225 7.36 46.57 20.64
CA ALA A 225 6.30 47.15 19.82
C ALA A 225 6.79 47.76 18.50
N ASP A 226 8.02 48.28 18.45
CA ASP A 226 8.66 48.84 17.24
C ASP A 226 9.37 47.80 16.37
N ASP A 227 9.52 46.57 16.86
CA ASP A 227 10.10 45.47 16.09
C ASP A 227 9.04 44.75 15.26
N THR A 228 9.51 44.02 14.25
CA THR A 228 8.73 43.01 13.54
C THR A 228 9.58 41.77 13.27
N ILE A 229 8.91 40.64 13.08
CA ILE A 229 9.52 39.40 12.59
C ILE A 229 9.11 39.19 11.13
N VAL A 230 10.09 38.88 10.29
CA VAL A 230 9.90 38.60 8.86
C VAL A 230 10.75 37.39 8.47
N SER A 231 10.36 36.70 7.41
CA SER A 231 11.22 35.71 6.76
C SER A 231 11.73 36.25 5.42
N TYR A 232 13.00 36.00 5.12
CA TYR A 232 13.54 36.18 3.77
C TYR A 232 13.89 34.81 3.19
N VAL A 233 13.37 34.53 2.01
CA VAL A 233 13.60 33.26 1.29
C VAL A 233 14.42 33.56 0.04
N VAL A 234 15.52 32.82 -0.17
CA VAL A 234 16.39 33.02 -1.34
C VAL A 234 15.73 32.46 -2.59
N VAL A 235 15.65 33.28 -3.64
CA VAL A 235 15.10 32.86 -4.94
C VAL A 235 16.07 31.88 -5.59
N SER A 236 15.66 30.62 -5.70
CA SER A 236 16.34 29.55 -6.45
C SER A 236 17.80 29.22 -6.08
N LEU A 237 18.32 29.76 -4.96
CA LEU A 237 19.68 29.61 -4.37
C LEU A 237 20.68 28.80 -5.21
N PHE A 238 20.52 27.47 -5.28
CA PHE A 238 21.45 26.59 -5.98
C PHE A 238 21.74 26.97 -7.43
N THR A 239 20.78 27.43 -8.23
CA THR A 239 21.05 27.84 -9.61
C THR A 239 21.67 29.23 -9.73
N CYS A 240 21.62 30.05 -8.68
CA CYS A 240 22.04 31.45 -8.68
C CYS A 240 23.40 31.71 -8.00
N ILE A 241 24.08 30.66 -7.51
CA ILE A 241 25.44 30.79 -6.93
C ILE A 241 26.47 30.86 -8.07
N PRO A 242 27.18 31.98 -8.25
CA PRO A 242 28.24 32.07 -9.24
C PRO A 242 29.46 31.28 -8.75
N THR A 243 30.00 30.42 -9.63
CA THR A 243 30.89 29.33 -9.20
C THR A 243 32.32 29.78 -8.92
N GLU A 244 32.80 30.87 -9.52
CA GLU A 244 34.19 31.32 -9.38
C GLU A 244 34.38 32.11 -8.07
N GLU A 245 33.43 32.97 -7.73
CA GLU A 245 33.35 33.71 -6.48
C GLU A 245 33.10 32.77 -5.29
N ALA A 246 32.26 31.75 -5.47
CA ALA A 246 32.09 30.70 -4.46
C ALA A 246 33.37 29.85 -4.26
N LEU A 247 34.16 29.61 -5.32
CA LEU A 247 35.49 29.00 -5.19
C LEU A 247 36.49 29.94 -4.48
N ALA A 248 36.43 31.25 -4.71
CA ALA A 248 37.25 32.24 -4.03
C ALA A 248 36.90 32.36 -2.53
N ALA A 249 35.61 32.36 -2.18
CA ALA A 249 35.12 32.31 -0.80
C ALA A 249 35.65 31.06 -0.07
N VAL A 250 35.45 29.87 -0.67
CA VAL A 250 35.97 28.61 -0.15
C VAL A 250 37.50 28.63 0.01
N ARG A 251 38.23 29.24 -0.94
CA ARG A 251 39.69 29.38 -0.85
C ARG A 251 40.10 30.21 0.37
N ARG A 252 39.45 31.35 0.62
CA ARG A 252 39.77 32.24 1.75
C ARG A 252 39.54 31.52 3.08
N ARG A 253 38.36 30.91 3.26
CA ARG A 253 38.02 30.12 4.46
C ARG A 253 38.97 28.94 4.69
N LEU A 254 39.52 28.34 3.64
CA LEU A 254 40.54 27.28 3.72
C LEU A 254 41.95 27.80 4.05
N GLN A 255 42.24 29.07 3.82
CA GLN A 255 43.50 29.73 4.23
C GLN A 255 43.42 30.24 5.68
N GLU A 256 42.22 30.57 6.14
CA GLU A 256 41.91 30.98 7.52
C GLU A 256 41.78 29.79 8.50
N ASP A 257 41.68 28.55 8.00
CA ASP A 257 41.44 27.34 8.80
C ASP A 257 42.73 26.62 9.25
N ASN A 258 43.05 26.79 10.55
CA ASN A 258 44.16 26.10 11.20
C ASN A 258 43.97 24.57 11.32
N THR A 259 42.73 24.05 11.24
CA THR A 259 42.45 22.60 11.40
C THR A 259 42.64 21.79 10.12
N LEU A 260 42.98 22.43 8.99
CA LEU A 260 43.01 21.76 7.69
C LEU A 260 43.98 20.57 7.63
N GLN A 261 45.17 20.73 8.22
CA GLN A 261 46.25 19.72 8.19
C GLN A 261 45.91 18.45 8.97
N GLU A 262 45.11 18.54 10.02
CA GLU A 262 44.61 17.38 10.78
C GLU A 262 43.67 16.50 9.94
N ARG A 263 43.05 17.10 8.92
CA ARG A 263 41.92 16.54 8.16
C ARG A 263 42.34 16.05 6.77
N THR A 264 43.38 16.64 6.18
CA THR A 264 43.94 16.22 4.89
C THR A 264 45.34 16.82 4.63
N LYS A 265 46.19 16.12 3.86
CA LYS A 265 47.45 16.67 3.30
C LYS A 265 47.23 17.69 2.16
N LEU A 266 45.99 17.87 1.70
CA LEU A 266 45.69 18.70 0.52
C LEU A 266 45.70 20.19 0.87
N THR A 267 46.44 20.98 0.09
CA THR A 267 46.45 22.44 0.19
C THR A 267 45.09 23.05 -0.20
N PRO A 268 44.78 24.29 0.23
CA PRO A 268 43.60 25.03 -0.24
C PRO A 268 43.48 25.05 -1.77
N SER A 269 44.60 25.24 -2.48
CA SER A 269 44.64 25.20 -3.95
C SER A 269 44.24 23.84 -4.53
N HIS A 270 44.70 22.73 -3.95
CA HIS A 270 44.34 21.38 -4.43
C HIS A 270 42.86 21.05 -4.16
N ILE A 271 42.34 21.52 -3.03
CA ILE A 271 40.91 21.40 -2.68
C ILE A 271 40.05 22.23 -3.64
N CYS A 272 40.46 23.47 -3.95
CA CYS A 272 39.80 24.31 -4.96
C CYS A 272 39.78 23.66 -6.34
N ASN A 273 40.89 23.08 -6.79
CA ASN A 273 40.97 22.43 -8.11
C ASN A 273 40.05 21.20 -8.21
N LEU A 274 39.98 20.38 -7.14
CA LEU A 274 39.03 19.27 -7.09
C LEU A 274 37.56 19.75 -7.02
N LEU A 275 37.31 20.89 -6.37
CA LEU A 275 35.98 21.49 -6.24
C LEU A 275 35.50 22.12 -7.55
N ASP A 276 36.37 22.85 -8.26
CA ASP A 276 36.12 23.34 -9.63
C ASP A 276 35.66 22.19 -10.53
N ILE A 277 36.44 21.10 -10.58
CA ILE A 277 36.09 19.92 -11.38
C ILE A 277 34.72 19.36 -10.94
N CYS A 278 34.40 19.35 -9.65
CA CYS A 278 33.10 18.87 -9.15
C CYS A 278 31.91 19.78 -9.49
N LEU A 279 32.12 21.08 -9.66
CA LEU A 279 31.08 22.05 -10.04
C LEU A 279 30.97 22.14 -11.57
N ASN A 280 32.03 22.58 -12.23
CA ASN A 280 32.07 22.97 -13.64
C ASN A 280 32.02 21.79 -14.64
N THR A 281 32.17 20.54 -14.20
CA THR A 281 31.93 19.34 -15.05
C THR A 281 30.55 18.71 -14.85
N THR A 282 29.59 19.39 -14.20
CA THR A 282 28.25 18.82 -14.02
C THR A 282 27.48 18.70 -15.34
N TYR A 283 27.21 17.47 -15.73
CA TYR A 283 26.37 17.11 -16.88
C TYR A 283 25.34 16.06 -16.45
N PHE A 284 24.25 15.96 -17.20
CA PHE A 284 23.21 14.96 -17.00
C PHE A 284 22.49 14.61 -18.31
N LYS A 285 21.72 13.53 -18.27
CA LYS A 285 20.87 13.03 -19.34
C LYS A 285 19.39 13.26 -19.04
N PHE A 286 18.61 13.60 -20.06
CA PHE A 286 17.14 13.60 -20.04
C PHE A 286 16.61 13.16 -21.41
N ARG A 287 15.71 12.16 -21.46
CA ARG A 287 15.06 11.67 -22.69
C ARG A 287 16.03 11.52 -23.86
N GLY A 288 17.10 10.75 -23.63
CA GLY A 288 18.16 10.52 -24.63
C GLY A 288 19.18 11.65 -24.81
N ASN A 289 18.77 12.90 -24.58
CA ASN A 289 19.59 14.10 -24.77
C ASN A 289 20.55 14.34 -23.59
N PHE A 290 21.68 15.00 -23.85
CA PHE A 290 22.68 15.38 -22.85
C PHE A 290 22.69 16.90 -22.63
N TYR A 291 22.86 17.32 -21.38
CA TYR A 291 22.92 18.71 -20.96
C TYR A 291 24.07 18.92 -19.96
N ARG A 292 24.66 20.11 -19.95
CA ARG A 292 25.61 20.61 -18.94
C ARG A 292 24.93 21.72 -18.15
N GLN A 293 25.09 21.73 -16.83
CA GLN A 293 24.81 22.92 -16.03
C GLN A 293 26.04 23.84 -16.12
N ILE A 294 25.85 25.07 -16.59
CA ILE A 294 26.93 26.03 -16.85
C ILE A 294 26.99 27.16 -15.82
N HIS A 295 25.88 27.42 -15.10
CA HIS A 295 25.81 28.35 -13.99
C HIS A 295 25.14 27.68 -12.78
N GLY A 296 25.48 28.13 -11.57
CA GLY A 296 24.96 27.55 -10.33
C GLY A 296 25.59 26.22 -9.91
N CYS A 297 25.24 25.83 -8.69
CA CYS A 297 25.48 24.53 -8.09
C CYS A 297 24.39 23.50 -8.47
N ALA A 298 24.78 22.24 -8.62
CA ALA A 298 23.87 21.18 -9.01
C ALA A 298 23.09 20.57 -7.83
N MET A 299 21.77 20.77 -7.81
CA MET A 299 20.86 20.17 -6.81
C MET A 299 20.97 18.63 -6.85
N GLY A 300 21.66 18.04 -5.87
CA GLY A 300 21.94 16.59 -5.80
C GLY A 300 23.42 16.22 -5.72
N SER A 301 24.35 17.16 -5.95
CA SER A 301 25.77 16.97 -5.65
C SER A 301 26.04 16.98 -4.13
N PRO A 302 26.87 16.06 -3.58
CA PRO A 302 27.16 16.01 -2.14
C PRO A 302 27.81 17.26 -1.55
N VAL A 303 28.50 18.07 -2.37
CA VAL A 303 29.29 19.23 -1.92
C VAL A 303 28.54 20.56 -2.10
N SER A 304 27.59 20.65 -3.03
CA SER A 304 26.87 21.89 -3.34
C SER A 304 26.16 22.57 -2.15
N PRO A 305 25.56 21.85 -1.18
CA PRO A 305 24.99 22.50 0.03
C PRO A 305 26.04 23.20 0.91
N ILE A 306 27.29 22.73 0.90
CA ILE A 306 28.38 23.39 1.64
C ILE A 306 28.85 24.64 0.91
N VAL A 307 29.08 24.55 -0.40
CA VAL A 307 29.45 25.71 -1.23
C VAL A 307 28.39 26.81 -1.13
N ALA A 308 27.10 26.42 -1.19
CA ALA A 308 25.98 27.34 -1.00
C ALA A 308 26.01 28.04 0.36
N ASN A 309 26.17 27.30 1.47
CA ASN A 309 26.21 27.91 2.79
C ASN A 309 27.41 28.85 2.97
N LEU A 310 28.62 28.45 2.53
CA LEU A 310 29.84 29.26 2.65
C LEU A 310 29.74 30.56 1.85
N TYR A 311 29.20 30.52 0.64
CA TYR A 311 28.99 31.72 -0.17
C TYR A 311 27.91 32.63 0.43
N MET A 312 26.78 32.07 0.88
CA MET A 312 25.72 32.83 1.55
C MET A 312 26.20 33.51 2.85
N GLU A 313 27.04 32.85 3.66
CA GLU A 313 27.66 33.47 4.84
C GLU A 313 28.48 34.74 4.49
N GLU A 314 29.06 34.83 3.29
CA GLU A 314 29.78 36.04 2.85
C GLU A 314 28.84 37.14 2.34
N VAL A 315 27.79 36.78 1.59
CA VAL A 315 26.72 37.70 1.17
C VAL A 315 26.03 38.31 2.40
N GLU A 316 25.77 37.49 3.43
CA GLU A 316 25.18 37.93 4.70
C GLU A 316 26.11 38.83 5.51
N LYS A 317 27.39 38.43 5.68
CA LYS A 317 28.38 39.27 6.36
C LYS A 317 28.53 40.62 5.67
N LYS A 318 28.52 40.66 4.33
CA LYS A 318 28.52 41.89 3.55
C LYS A 318 27.23 42.69 3.76
N ALA A 319 26.06 42.07 3.66
CA ALA A 319 24.77 42.76 3.81
C ALA A 319 24.60 43.42 5.18
N LEU A 320 24.91 42.68 6.26
CA LEU A 320 24.75 43.15 7.64
C LEU A 320 25.77 44.24 8.03
N THR A 321 26.98 44.23 7.45
CA THR A 321 28.02 45.24 7.76
C THR A 321 27.97 46.50 6.89
N THR A 322 27.31 46.45 5.72
CA THR A 322 27.24 47.58 4.77
C THR A 322 25.91 48.33 4.79
N PHE A 323 24.95 47.93 5.62
CA PHE A 323 23.66 48.60 5.71
C PHE A 323 23.81 49.96 6.43
N PRO A 324 23.34 51.08 5.86
CA PRO A 324 23.48 52.40 6.47
C PRO A 324 22.45 52.71 7.58
N GLY A 325 21.36 51.95 7.66
CA GLY A 325 20.38 52.03 8.75
C GLY A 325 20.76 51.12 9.92
N LYS A 326 19.82 50.83 10.83
CA LYS A 326 20.06 49.89 11.93
C LYS A 326 19.92 48.45 11.42
N PRO A 327 20.98 47.62 11.40
CA PRO A 327 20.89 46.25 10.90
C PRO A 327 19.96 45.39 11.78
N PRO A 328 19.45 44.26 11.25
CA PRO A 328 18.62 43.33 12.00
C PRO A 328 19.24 42.95 13.35
N SER A 329 18.43 43.01 14.42
CA SER A 329 18.86 42.63 15.76
C SER A 329 19.17 41.14 15.88
N HIS A 330 18.46 40.31 15.10
CA HIS A 330 18.65 38.87 15.01
C HIS A 330 18.46 38.45 13.56
N TRP A 331 19.36 37.60 13.07
CA TRP A 331 19.37 37.07 11.72
C TRP A 331 19.74 35.58 11.81
N PHE A 332 18.81 34.69 11.49
CA PHE A 332 18.93 33.25 11.70
C PHE A 332 18.57 32.47 10.42
N ARG A 333 19.57 31.90 9.74
CA ARG A 333 19.37 31.23 8.44
C ARG A 333 19.58 29.72 8.48
N TYR A 334 18.63 29.00 7.89
CA TYR A 334 18.72 27.61 7.52
C TYR A 334 18.73 27.47 5.99
N VAL A 335 19.92 27.31 5.40
CA VAL A 335 20.12 27.10 3.94
C VAL A 335 19.51 28.21 3.08
N ASP A 336 18.28 28.02 2.56
CA ASP A 336 17.52 28.93 1.69
C ASP A 336 16.41 29.73 2.42
N ASP A 337 16.07 29.38 3.66
CA ASP A 337 15.07 30.07 4.50
C ASP A 337 15.77 30.86 5.64
N THR A 338 15.50 32.16 5.79
CA THR A 338 16.00 33.01 6.90
C THR A 338 14.88 33.60 7.76
N PHE A 339 15.02 33.58 9.09
CA PHE A 339 14.19 34.29 10.07
C PHE A 339 14.91 35.54 10.58
N VAL A 340 14.21 36.67 10.68
CA VAL A 340 14.81 37.98 10.99
C VAL A 340 13.95 38.78 11.98
N LYS A 341 14.59 39.43 12.96
CA LYS A 341 13.97 40.45 13.85
C LYS A 341 14.61 41.83 13.60
N ILE A 342 13.83 42.78 13.09
CA ILE A 342 14.27 44.14 12.72
C ILE A 342 13.25 45.20 13.17
N LYS A 343 13.71 46.46 13.37
CA LYS A 343 12.81 47.60 13.64
C LYS A 343 11.98 47.91 12.38
N LYS A 344 10.69 48.21 12.56
CA LYS A 344 9.71 48.44 11.47
C LYS A 344 10.15 49.53 10.48
N GLN A 345 10.75 50.61 10.97
CA GLN A 345 11.26 51.72 10.15
C GLN A 345 12.38 51.32 9.17
N ASP A 346 13.24 50.37 9.56
CA ASP A 346 14.44 49.98 8.81
C ASP A 346 14.12 48.88 7.77
N LEU A 347 12.92 48.28 7.82
CA LEU A 347 12.55 47.07 7.08
C LEU A 347 12.62 47.23 5.56
N GLU A 348 12.03 48.29 4.99
CA GLU A 348 12.00 48.47 3.53
C GLU A 348 13.36 48.91 2.98
N ALA A 349 14.09 49.73 3.74
CA ALA A 349 15.47 50.10 3.42
C ALA A 349 16.38 48.86 3.42
N PHE A 350 16.26 47.99 4.42
CA PHE A 350 17.05 46.75 4.49
C PHE A 350 16.65 45.75 3.39
N THR A 351 15.34 45.62 3.10
CA THR A 351 14.82 44.77 2.01
C THR A 351 15.37 45.20 0.64
N SER A 352 15.52 46.51 0.43
CA SER A 352 16.12 47.08 -0.78
C SER A 352 17.64 46.84 -0.82
N HIS A 353 18.32 47.14 0.30
CA HIS A 353 19.78 46.98 0.44
C HIS A 353 20.24 45.53 0.20
N ILE A 354 19.64 44.54 0.86
CA ILE A 354 20.09 43.15 0.74
C ILE A 354 19.93 42.60 -0.69
N ASN A 355 18.95 43.10 -1.46
CA ASN A 355 18.77 42.76 -2.86
C ASN A 355 19.74 43.50 -3.82
N ALA A 356 20.44 44.54 -3.35
CA ALA A 356 21.48 45.27 -4.08
C ALA A 356 22.92 44.82 -3.72
N VAL A 357 23.11 44.16 -2.57
CA VAL A 357 24.43 43.70 -2.06
C VAL A 357 25.11 42.69 -2.99
N ASP A 358 24.35 41.87 -3.71
CA ASP A 358 24.83 40.88 -4.68
C ASP A 358 24.02 40.97 -5.98
N SER A 359 24.62 40.72 -7.13
CA SER A 359 23.92 40.77 -8.43
C SER A 359 23.06 39.53 -8.69
N ASN A 360 23.52 38.35 -8.27
CA ASN A 360 22.96 37.05 -8.63
C ASN A 360 21.96 36.54 -7.58
N ILE A 361 22.23 36.79 -6.29
CA ILE A 361 21.34 36.42 -5.18
C ILE A 361 20.23 37.45 -5.03
N LYS A 362 18.99 36.97 -4.84
CA LYS A 362 17.79 37.77 -4.59
C LYS A 362 16.93 37.13 -3.51
N PHE A 363 16.28 37.95 -2.70
CA PHE A 363 15.48 37.55 -1.53
C PHE A 363 14.03 38.02 -1.68
N THR A 364 13.08 37.09 -1.57
CA THR A 364 11.66 37.41 -1.39
C THR A 364 11.32 37.46 0.09
N ARG A 365 10.55 38.48 0.51
CA ARG A 365 10.10 38.67 1.89
C ARG A 365 8.74 38.01 2.13
N GLU A 366 8.61 37.26 3.22
CA GLU A 366 7.33 36.82 3.78
C GLU A 366 7.13 37.54 5.13
N ASP A 367 6.24 38.53 5.16
CA ASP A 367 5.89 39.29 6.36
C ASP A 367 5.00 38.47 7.30
N SER A 368 5.10 38.73 8.61
CA SER A 368 4.23 38.12 9.62
C SER A 368 2.77 38.56 9.46
N LYS A 369 1.84 37.65 9.75
CA LYS A 369 0.38 37.85 9.64
C LYS A 369 -0.27 37.39 10.93
N ASP A 370 -1.19 38.19 11.48
CA ASP A 370 -1.90 37.86 12.72
C ASP A 370 -0.95 37.50 13.88
N ASN A 371 0.15 38.28 14.00
CA ASN A 371 1.29 38.04 14.91
C ASN A 371 2.02 36.69 14.73
N GLN A 372 1.78 35.99 13.62
CA GLN A 372 2.31 34.66 13.30
C GLN A 372 3.25 34.67 12.07
N LEU A 373 4.32 33.89 12.13
CA LEU A 373 5.25 33.64 11.03
C LEU A 373 5.62 32.16 10.96
N ALA A 374 5.66 31.58 9.75
CA ALA A 374 6.10 30.20 9.56
C ALA A 374 7.61 30.14 9.27
N PHE A 375 8.35 29.30 10.01
CA PHE A 375 9.77 29.08 9.76
C PHE A 375 10.15 27.62 10.02
N LEU A 376 10.74 26.94 9.03
CA LEU A 376 11.02 25.50 9.07
C LEU A 376 9.76 24.66 9.37
N ASP A 377 9.83 23.80 10.40
CA ASP A 377 8.72 23.02 10.95
C ASP A 377 8.02 23.76 12.13
N CYS A 378 8.38 25.03 12.39
CA CYS A 378 7.84 25.87 13.47
C CYS A 378 6.88 26.94 12.96
N SER A 379 5.93 27.31 13.81
CA SER A 379 5.13 28.54 13.70
C SER A 379 5.52 29.42 14.88
N ALA A 380 6.13 30.56 14.60
CA ALA A 380 6.45 31.59 15.56
C ALA A 380 5.24 32.51 15.76
N ILE A 381 4.85 32.75 17.01
CA ILE A 381 3.71 33.58 17.40
C ILE A 381 4.20 34.59 18.43
N ILE A 382 3.97 35.88 18.19
CA ILE A 382 4.28 36.93 19.17
C ILE A 382 3.15 36.94 20.21
N GLY A 383 3.49 36.65 21.47
CA GLY A 383 2.54 36.73 22.59
C GLY A 383 2.27 38.17 23.02
N GLU A 384 1.18 38.37 23.78
CA GLU A 384 0.80 39.68 24.36
C GLU A 384 1.88 40.26 25.28
N ASP A 385 2.73 39.40 25.85
CA ASP A 385 3.88 39.76 26.69
C ASP A 385 5.20 39.96 25.91
N GLY A 386 5.10 40.10 24.57
CA GLY A 386 6.22 40.28 23.65
C GLY A 386 7.11 39.05 23.45
N LYS A 387 6.87 37.92 24.15
CA LYS A 387 7.70 36.71 24.00
C LYS A 387 7.28 35.91 22.78
N LEU A 388 8.25 35.36 22.07
CA LEU A 388 7.96 34.49 20.93
C LEU A 388 7.61 33.07 21.40
N GLN A 389 6.35 32.68 21.20
CA GLN A 389 5.86 31.32 21.40
C GLN A 389 6.02 30.54 20.10
N LEU A 390 6.49 29.29 20.20
CA LEU A 390 6.61 28.39 19.05
C LEU A 390 5.57 27.29 19.16
N GLU A 391 4.93 26.96 18.03
CA GLU A 391 4.14 25.73 17.82
C GLU A 391 4.68 24.95 16.60
N VAL A 392 4.21 23.71 16.41
CA VAL A 392 4.57 22.90 15.22
C VAL A 392 3.74 23.32 14.01
N TYR A 393 4.39 23.91 13.01
CA TYR A 393 3.75 24.28 11.75
C TYR A 393 3.52 23.06 10.84
N ARG A 394 2.43 23.15 10.06
CA ARG A 394 2.09 22.22 8.98
C ARG A 394 1.56 23.03 7.80
N LYS A 395 2.20 22.92 6.64
CA LYS A 395 1.66 23.50 5.40
C LYS A 395 0.29 22.86 5.08
N PRO A 396 -0.67 23.58 4.46
CA PRO A 396 -2.02 23.07 4.19
C PRO A 396 -2.09 21.74 3.41
N THR A 397 -1.03 21.38 2.67
CA THR A 397 -0.91 20.11 1.93
C THR A 397 -0.37 18.94 2.76
N HIS A 398 -0.30 19.06 4.09
CA HIS A 398 0.17 18.00 5.00
C HIS A 398 -0.94 17.00 5.33
N THR A 399 -0.81 15.77 4.86
CA THR A 399 -1.86 14.74 4.93
C THR A 399 -1.91 13.94 6.24
N ASP A 400 -1.01 14.20 7.20
CA ASP A 400 -0.75 13.35 8.39
C ASP A 400 -0.47 11.86 8.08
N GLN A 401 -0.20 11.54 6.81
CA GLN A 401 0.03 10.20 6.29
C GLN A 401 1.44 9.72 6.63
N TYR A 402 1.61 9.19 7.84
CA TYR A 402 2.82 8.51 8.27
C TYR A 402 2.88 7.06 7.75
N LEU A 403 4.00 6.36 8.01
CA LEU A 403 4.18 4.97 7.60
C LEU A 403 3.12 4.07 8.27
N LEU A 404 2.14 3.57 7.50
CA LEU A 404 1.06 2.72 8.02
C LEU A 404 1.59 1.48 8.77
N PHE A 405 0.89 1.09 9.85
CA PHE A 405 1.36 0.06 10.78
C PHE A 405 1.34 -1.38 10.23
N ASP A 406 0.58 -1.64 9.16
CA ASP A 406 0.48 -2.89 8.40
C ASP A 406 1.55 -3.06 7.30
N SER A 407 2.20 -1.98 6.87
CA SER A 407 3.35 -1.96 5.95
C SER A 407 4.44 -2.96 6.38
N ASN A 408 5.05 -3.69 5.44
CA ASN A 408 6.10 -4.69 5.70
C ASN A 408 7.46 -4.05 6.06
N HIS A 409 7.49 -3.32 7.17
CA HIS A 409 8.65 -2.64 7.74
C HIS A 409 9.04 -3.24 9.09
N PRO A 410 10.34 -3.21 9.46
CA PRO A 410 10.79 -3.61 10.78
C PRO A 410 10.07 -2.83 11.88
N LEU A 411 9.69 -3.50 12.97
CA LEU A 411 9.06 -2.84 14.13
C LEU A 411 9.92 -1.67 14.67
N GLN A 412 11.24 -1.74 14.53
CA GLN A 412 12.14 -0.65 14.93
C GLN A 412 11.91 0.64 14.13
N HIS A 413 11.56 0.54 12.84
CA HIS A 413 11.30 1.71 11.99
C HIS A 413 9.95 2.32 12.32
N LYS A 414 8.92 1.48 12.55
CA LYS A 414 7.59 1.90 13.03
C LYS A 414 7.68 2.61 14.39
N LEU A 415 8.40 2.03 15.36
CA LEU A 415 8.70 2.68 16.64
C LEU A 415 9.60 3.92 16.49
N GLY A 416 10.36 4.04 15.41
CA GLY A 416 11.13 5.24 15.05
C GLY A 416 10.21 6.42 14.72
N VAL A 417 9.22 6.20 13.86
CA VAL A 417 8.19 7.22 13.52
C VAL A 417 7.51 7.76 14.78
N ILE A 418 7.10 6.89 15.71
CA ILE A 418 6.49 7.31 16.98
C ILE A 418 7.45 8.21 17.78
N ARG A 419 8.73 7.81 17.93
CA ARG A 419 9.72 8.60 18.69
C ARG A 419 10.01 9.95 18.06
N THR A 420 10.19 10.02 16.74
CA THR A 420 10.46 11.30 16.06
C THR A 420 9.29 12.27 16.22
N LEU A 421 8.04 11.79 16.15
CA LEU A 421 6.86 12.64 16.37
C LEU A 421 6.66 13.01 17.85
N GLN A 422 6.95 12.11 18.79
CA GLN A 422 6.92 12.40 20.23
C GLN A 422 8.00 13.43 20.61
N HIS A 423 9.24 13.24 20.16
CA HIS A 423 10.34 14.20 20.38
C HIS A 423 10.03 15.57 19.77
N ARG A 424 9.38 15.63 18.59
CA ARG A 424 8.93 16.93 18.03
C ARG A 424 7.83 17.56 18.88
N ALA A 425 6.89 16.77 19.41
CA ALA A 425 5.83 17.23 20.32
C ALA A 425 6.34 17.67 21.70
N GLU A 426 7.47 17.10 22.13
CA GLU A 426 8.12 17.34 23.41
C GLU A 426 9.10 18.54 23.34
N GLU A 427 9.79 18.77 22.21
CA GLU A 427 10.78 19.85 22.08
C GLU A 427 10.27 21.12 21.36
N VAL A 428 9.52 21.02 20.25
CA VAL A 428 9.22 22.20 19.41
C VAL A 428 8.25 23.20 20.06
N PRO A 429 7.10 22.79 20.65
CA PRO A 429 6.18 23.77 21.21
C PRO A 429 6.75 24.37 22.49
N THR A 430 6.90 25.70 22.60
CA THR A 430 7.44 26.30 23.83
C THR A 430 6.42 26.32 24.98
N SER A 431 5.13 26.49 24.68
CA SER A 431 4.06 26.52 25.68
C SER A 431 3.63 25.12 26.14
N SER A 432 3.28 24.98 27.42
CA SER A 432 2.85 23.68 27.99
C SER A 432 1.52 23.18 27.38
N GLU A 433 0.70 24.09 26.86
CA GLU A 433 -0.51 23.79 26.13
C GLU A 433 -0.21 23.35 24.68
N GLY A 434 0.69 24.04 23.97
CA GLY A 434 1.18 23.62 22.66
C GLY A 434 1.76 22.19 22.69
N LYS A 435 2.51 21.83 23.74
CA LYS A 435 3.00 20.45 23.93
C LYS A 435 1.85 19.44 24.11
N LYS A 436 0.78 19.79 24.83
CA LYS A 436 -0.43 18.94 24.97
C LYS A 436 -1.17 18.80 23.63
N LYS A 437 -1.40 19.92 22.94
CA LYS A 437 -2.09 20.05 21.64
C LYS A 437 -1.40 19.19 20.56
N GLU A 438 -0.10 19.36 20.36
CA GLU A 438 0.70 18.56 19.41
C GLU A 438 0.77 17.08 19.85
N THR A 439 0.88 16.79 21.16
CA THR A 439 0.86 15.40 21.67
C THR A 439 -0.48 14.70 21.42
N GLN A 440 -1.61 15.41 21.47
CA GLN A 440 -2.92 14.89 21.10
C GLN A 440 -3.03 14.69 19.58
N HIS A 441 -2.56 15.65 18.78
CA HIS A 441 -2.50 15.54 17.32
C HIS A 441 -1.70 14.32 16.87
N VAL A 442 -0.48 14.15 17.39
CA VAL A 442 0.40 13.01 17.09
C VAL A 442 -0.26 11.67 17.45
N GLN A 443 -1.01 11.60 18.55
CA GLN A 443 -1.79 10.41 18.90
C GLN A 443 -2.95 10.16 17.92
N LYS A 444 -3.69 11.19 17.50
CA LYS A 444 -4.77 11.11 16.51
C LYS A 444 -4.25 10.63 15.15
N ALA A 445 -3.18 11.24 14.65
CA ALA A 445 -2.54 10.90 13.38
C ALA A 445 -1.95 9.47 13.40
N LEU A 446 -1.23 9.08 14.45
CA LEU A 446 -0.72 7.70 14.58
C LEU A 446 -1.87 6.68 14.69
N SER A 447 -2.97 7.01 15.37
CA SER A 447 -4.16 6.15 15.41
C SER A 447 -4.80 5.98 14.03
N ALA A 448 -4.87 7.04 13.22
CA ALA A 448 -5.34 6.97 11.83
C ALA A 448 -4.40 6.11 10.96
N CYS A 449 -3.08 6.18 11.18
CA CYS A 449 -2.10 5.29 10.55
C CYS A 449 -2.08 3.84 11.12
N GLY A 450 -3.06 3.46 11.93
CA GLY A 450 -3.25 2.10 12.46
C GLY A 450 -2.32 1.69 13.61
N TYR A 451 -1.65 2.64 14.28
CA TYR A 451 -0.71 2.31 15.36
C TYR A 451 -1.45 1.87 16.64
N PRO A 452 -1.19 0.66 17.17
CA PRO A 452 -1.86 0.18 18.37
C PRO A 452 -1.31 0.85 19.64
N LYS A 453 -2.17 1.07 20.65
CA LYS A 453 -1.81 1.75 21.91
C LYS A 453 -0.57 1.16 22.62
N TRP A 454 -0.34 -0.15 22.51
CA TRP A 454 0.87 -0.77 23.07
C TRP A 454 2.17 -0.28 22.41
N ALA A 455 2.15 0.11 21.14
CA ALA A 455 3.33 0.60 20.42
C ALA A 455 3.71 2.01 20.91
N LEU A 456 2.71 2.86 21.18
CA LEU A 456 2.90 4.18 21.80
C LEU A 456 3.54 4.02 23.20
N ASN A 457 2.97 3.15 24.05
CA ASN A 457 3.49 2.89 25.40
C ASN A 457 4.88 2.23 25.39
N ARG A 458 5.21 1.49 24.32
CA ARG A 458 6.54 0.88 24.13
C ARG A 458 7.58 1.86 23.56
N ALA A 459 7.15 2.90 22.85
CA ALA A 459 8.03 3.98 22.40
C ALA A 459 8.51 4.83 23.59
N LYS A 460 7.58 5.17 24.52
CA LYS A 460 7.82 5.94 25.74
C LYS A 460 8.76 5.31 26.77
N ARG A 461 9.18 4.03 26.62
CA ARG A 461 10.15 3.43 27.54
C ARG A 461 11.56 3.95 27.23
N PRO A 462 12.23 4.68 28.14
CA PRO A 462 13.61 5.08 27.91
C PRO A 462 14.48 3.85 27.74
N LYS A 463 15.42 3.89 26.80
CA LYS A 463 16.53 2.95 26.82
C LYS A 463 17.40 3.33 28.02
N LYS A 464 17.55 2.42 28.98
CA LYS A 464 18.74 2.42 29.83
C LYS A 464 19.97 2.27 28.90
N GLN A 465 20.62 3.38 28.59
CA GLN A 465 22.00 3.34 28.12
C GLN A 465 22.89 3.16 29.34
N GLU A 466 23.01 1.91 29.77
CA GLU A 466 24.22 1.53 30.50
C GLU A 466 25.39 1.73 29.53
N LYS A 467 26.12 2.84 29.72
CA LYS A 467 27.48 3.00 29.18
C LYS A 467 28.31 1.87 29.76
N ARG A 468 28.39 0.74 29.05
CA ARG A 468 29.46 -0.21 29.25
C ARG A 468 30.72 0.41 28.65
N GLU A 469 31.43 1.12 29.51
CA GLU A 469 32.88 1.26 29.41
C GLU A 469 33.45 -0.16 29.53
N THR A 470 33.75 -0.72 28.37
CA THR A 470 34.41 -2.02 28.14
C THR A 470 35.31 -1.79 26.93
N GLU A 471 36.51 -2.38 26.97
CA GLU A 471 37.67 -1.90 26.22
C GLU A 471 37.56 -2.02 24.69
N THR A 472 38.58 -1.51 24.00
CA THR A 472 38.65 -1.26 22.55
C THR A 472 38.76 -2.52 21.67
N GLU A 473 37.90 -3.52 21.89
CA GLU A 473 37.71 -4.60 20.92
C GLU A 473 37.15 -4.04 19.60
N LYS A 474 37.79 -4.44 18.48
CA LYS A 474 37.42 -4.03 17.12
C LYS A 474 36.07 -4.65 16.72
N ARG A 475 34.97 -3.96 17.06
CA ARG A 475 33.60 -4.36 16.69
C ARG A 475 33.51 -4.73 15.20
N LYS A 476 33.07 -5.96 14.92
CA LYS A 476 32.88 -6.48 13.56
C LYS A 476 31.99 -5.55 12.73
N ASN A 477 32.37 -5.40 11.47
CA ASN A 477 31.71 -4.58 10.46
C ASN A 477 30.26 -5.03 10.22
N GLY A 478 29.31 -4.11 10.42
CA GLY A 478 27.90 -4.37 10.21
C GLY A 478 27.49 -4.56 8.74
N VAL A 479 26.39 -5.29 8.57
CA VAL A 479 25.74 -5.68 7.30
C VAL A 479 24.29 -5.19 7.26
N SER A 480 23.77 -4.92 6.05
CA SER A 480 22.36 -4.60 5.83
C SER A 480 21.68 -5.72 5.03
N ILE A 481 20.57 -6.27 5.53
CA ILE A 481 19.84 -7.36 4.88
C ILE A 481 18.38 -6.95 4.59
N PRO A 482 17.69 -7.53 3.58
CA PRO A 482 16.27 -7.28 3.34
C PRO A 482 15.40 -7.56 4.57
N TYR A 483 14.29 -6.85 4.70
CA TYR A 483 13.27 -7.16 5.71
C TYR A 483 12.16 -8.08 5.17
N VAL A 484 12.11 -9.29 5.72
CA VAL A 484 11.04 -10.26 5.56
C VAL A 484 10.62 -10.70 6.97
N SER A 485 9.39 -10.34 7.37
CA SER A 485 8.90 -10.54 8.73
C SER A 485 8.98 -12.02 9.16
N GLY A 486 9.63 -12.27 10.31
CA GLY A 486 9.81 -13.61 10.86
C GLY A 486 10.96 -14.42 10.24
N LEU A 487 11.64 -13.89 9.22
CA LEU A 487 12.87 -14.43 8.64
C LEU A 487 14.07 -13.57 9.02
N SER A 488 14.03 -12.26 8.75
CA SER A 488 15.18 -11.37 8.98
C SER A 488 15.55 -11.27 10.45
N GLU A 489 14.60 -11.38 11.39
CA GLU A 489 14.90 -11.46 12.82
C GLU A 489 15.55 -12.79 13.23
N LYS A 490 15.37 -13.88 12.47
CA LYS A 490 16.11 -15.14 12.71
C LYS A 490 17.54 -14.98 12.23
N LEU A 491 17.73 -14.45 11.02
CA LEU A 491 19.05 -14.17 10.45
C LEU A 491 19.85 -13.20 11.33
N GLN A 492 19.24 -12.13 11.84
CA GLN A 492 19.87 -11.21 12.81
C GLN A 492 20.34 -11.92 14.10
N ARG A 493 19.66 -12.98 14.56
CA ARG A 493 20.14 -13.78 15.71
C ARG A 493 21.32 -14.69 15.36
N ILE A 494 21.44 -15.12 14.10
CA ILE A 494 22.57 -15.91 13.61
C ILE A 494 23.80 -15.01 13.50
N PHE A 495 23.73 -13.91 12.74
CA PHE A 495 24.83 -12.94 12.60
C PHE A 495 25.35 -12.40 13.94
N ARG A 496 24.46 -12.16 14.91
CA ARG A 496 24.84 -11.75 16.29
C ARG A 496 25.57 -12.82 17.10
N GLN A 497 25.59 -14.07 16.68
CA GLN A 497 26.42 -15.13 17.29
C GLN A 497 27.81 -15.24 16.64
N HIS A 498 28.06 -14.43 15.61
CA HIS A 498 29.38 -14.15 15.05
C HIS A 498 29.75 -12.67 15.25
N ASP A 499 29.07 -12.00 16.20
CA ASP A 499 29.20 -10.57 16.57
C ASP A 499 29.01 -9.54 15.46
N ILE A 500 28.37 -9.92 14.34
CA ILE A 500 28.09 -9.02 13.22
C ILE A 500 26.81 -8.20 13.48
N PRO A 501 26.87 -6.85 13.49
CA PRO A 501 25.69 -6.00 13.55
C PRO A 501 24.84 -6.12 12.28
N VAL A 502 23.53 -6.35 12.42
CA VAL A 502 22.59 -6.45 11.29
C VAL A 502 21.57 -5.33 11.31
N PHE A 503 21.54 -4.57 10.21
CA PHE A 503 20.54 -3.57 9.89
C PHE A 503 19.51 -4.14 8.89
N PHE A 504 18.29 -3.60 8.89
CA PHE A 504 17.20 -4.10 8.04
C PHE A 504 16.80 -3.08 6.97
N LYS A 505 16.86 -3.48 5.69
CA LYS A 505 16.44 -2.68 4.53
C LYS A 505 15.02 -3.08 4.11
N PRO A 506 14.02 -2.18 4.13
CA PRO A 506 12.71 -2.47 3.55
C PRO A 506 12.82 -2.65 2.02
N VAL A 507 12.08 -3.63 1.51
CA VAL A 507 12.06 -4.01 0.09
C VAL A 507 10.60 -4.11 -0.40
N ASN A 508 10.39 -3.99 -1.71
CA ASN A 508 9.07 -3.91 -2.33
C ASN A 508 8.22 -2.73 -1.83
N THR A 509 8.84 -1.56 -1.62
CA THR A 509 8.07 -0.32 -1.40
C THR A 509 7.34 0.12 -2.66
N LEU A 510 6.19 0.77 -2.52
CA LEU A 510 5.48 1.36 -3.67
C LEU A 510 6.38 2.35 -4.44
N ARG A 511 7.25 3.10 -3.74
CA ARG A 511 8.29 3.95 -4.34
C ARG A 511 9.25 3.17 -5.23
N GLN A 512 9.72 1.99 -4.81
CA GLN A 512 10.58 1.11 -5.61
C GLN A 512 9.83 0.48 -6.80
N LYS A 513 8.50 0.36 -6.72
CA LYS A 513 7.67 -0.28 -7.76
C LYS A 513 7.16 0.69 -8.83
N LEU A 514 6.84 1.94 -8.45
CA LEU A 514 6.10 2.89 -9.29
C LEU A 514 6.87 4.16 -9.67
N VAL A 515 7.85 4.61 -8.87
CA VAL A 515 8.50 5.92 -9.07
C VAL A 515 9.76 5.78 -9.92
N HIS A 516 9.60 5.86 -11.25
CA HIS A 516 10.69 5.71 -12.23
C HIS A 516 10.89 6.94 -13.15
N PRO A 517 11.00 8.18 -12.64
CA PRO A 517 11.09 9.41 -13.46
C PRO A 517 12.45 9.65 -14.14
N LYS A 518 13.32 8.63 -14.19
CA LYS A 518 14.68 8.70 -14.75
C LYS A 518 14.76 7.83 -15.99
N ASP A 519 15.56 8.24 -16.96
CA ASP A 519 15.91 7.42 -18.13
C ASP A 519 16.40 6.03 -17.69
N LYS A 520 15.78 4.96 -18.23
CA LYS A 520 16.25 3.58 -18.00
C LYS A 520 17.58 3.38 -18.72
N MET A 521 18.60 2.88 -18.01
CA MET A 521 19.88 2.50 -18.60
C MET A 521 19.78 1.13 -19.27
N PRO A 522 20.13 0.98 -20.57
CA PRO A 522 20.15 -0.31 -21.26
C PRO A 522 21.04 -1.32 -20.53
N THR A 523 20.64 -2.60 -20.50
CA THR A 523 21.28 -3.66 -19.70
C THR A 523 22.79 -3.77 -19.96
N GLU A 524 23.19 -3.75 -21.22
CA GLU A 524 24.60 -3.72 -21.67
C GLU A 524 25.43 -2.57 -21.08
N LYS A 525 24.79 -1.44 -20.77
CA LYS A 525 25.43 -0.22 -20.24
C LYS A 525 25.28 -0.10 -18.72
N GLN A 526 24.71 -1.10 -18.05
CA GLN A 526 24.70 -1.18 -16.60
C GLN A 526 26.05 -1.67 -16.08
N SER A 527 26.54 -1.00 -15.04
CA SER A 527 27.68 -1.38 -14.22
C SER A 527 27.19 -2.06 -12.93
N ASN A 528 28.09 -2.76 -12.24
CA ASN A 528 27.78 -3.50 -11.01
C ASN A 528 26.67 -4.54 -11.24
N VAL A 529 26.85 -5.45 -12.19
CA VAL A 529 25.89 -6.51 -12.53
C VAL A 529 26.49 -7.91 -12.41
N VAL A 530 25.64 -8.86 -11.99
CA VAL A 530 25.85 -10.30 -12.08
C VAL A 530 25.06 -10.83 -13.28
N TYR A 531 25.73 -11.56 -14.15
CA TYR A 531 25.23 -12.04 -15.43
C TYR A 531 25.57 -13.52 -15.60
N SER A 532 24.71 -14.26 -16.28
CA SER A 532 24.99 -15.61 -16.77
C SER A 532 25.26 -15.57 -18.27
N ILE A 533 26.17 -16.44 -18.72
CA ILE A 533 26.43 -16.75 -20.13
C ILE A 533 26.24 -18.27 -20.27
N ARG A 534 25.51 -18.69 -21.29
CA ARG A 534 25.47 -20.08 -21.76
C ARG A 534 26.45 -20.25 -22.94
N CYS A 535 26.90 -21.47 -23.19
CA CYS A 535 27.51 -21.82 -24.47
C CYS A 535 26.39 -21.99 -25.53
N SER A 536 26.59 -21.46 -26.74
CA SER A 536 25.56 -21.55 -27.80
C SER A 536 25.50 -22.93 -28.49
N GLU A 537 26.47 -23.80 -28.24
CA GLU A 537 26.50 -25.15 -28.83
C GLU A 537 25.58 -26.10 -28.05
N GLU A 538 24.59 -26.71 -28.69
CA GLU A 538 23.61 -27.60 -28.02
C GLU A 538 24.24 -28.81 -27.32
N SER A 539 25.41 -29.24 -27.79
CA SER A 539 26.22 -30.31 -27.18
C SER A 539 26.92 -29.88 -25.87
N CYS A 540 26.97 -28.58 -25.58
CA CYS A 540 27.77 -27.99 -24.51
C CYS A 540 26.89 -27.30 -23.45
N ASN A 541 26.41 -28.08 -22.48
CA ASN A 541 25.54 -27.57 -21.42
C ASN A 541 26.30 -26.82 -20.28
N GLU A 542 27.41 -26.16 -20.62
CA GLU A 542 28.22 -25.37 -19.69
C GLU A 542 27.61 -23.98 -19.47
N HIS A 543 27.62 -23.54 -18.20
CA HIS A 543 27.03 -22.27 -17.78
C HIS A 543 28.01 -21.47 -16.92
N TYR A 544 28.37 -20.28 -17.40
CA TYR A 544 29.14 -19.31 -16.64
C TYR A 544 28.22 -18.33 -15.89
N ILE A 545 28.64 -17.92 -14.69
CA ILE A 545 28.07 -16.79 -13.97
C ILE A 545 29.22 -15.88 -13.53
N GLY A 546 29.16 -14.61 -13.92
CA GLY A 546 30.19 -13.61 -13.63
C GLY A 546 29.64 -12.34 -12.98
N GLU A 547 30.55 -11.53 -12.44
CA GLU A 547 30.25 -10.20 -11.89
C GLU A 547 31.16 -9.13 -12.53
N THR A 548 30.61 -7.94 -12.76
CA THR A 548 31.36 -6.81 -13.31
C THR A 548 31.01 -5.48 -12.65
N LYS A 549 32.04 -4.77 -12.18
CA LYS A 549 31.95 -3.35 -11.79
C LYS A 549 31.90 -2.41 -13.01
N GLN A 550 32.45 -2.85 -14.14
CA GLN A 550 32.46 -2.09 -15.40
C GLN A 550 31.16 -2.34 -16.18
N PRO A 551 30.78 -1.45 -17.11
CA PRO A 551 29.61 -1.65 -17.97
C PRO A 551 29.64 -3.00 -18.68
N LEU A 552 28.52 -3.72 -18.65
CA LEU A 552 28.42 -5.12 -19.06
C LEU A 552 29.00 -5.42 -20.45
N HIS A 553 28.72 -4.60 -21.48
CA HIS A 553 29.31 -4.75 -22.82
C HIS A 553 30.85 -4.78 -22.82
N LYS A 554 31.51 -3.99 -21.96
CA LYS A 554 32.98 -3.99 -21.85
C LYS A 554 33.50 -5.30 -21.27
N ARG A 555 32.73 -5.93 -20.37
CA ARG A 555 33.04 -7.25 -19.81
C ARG A 555 32.77 -8.38 -20.80
N LEU A 556 31.66 -8.33 -21.54
CA LEU A 556 31.37 -9.31 -22.60
C LEU A 556 32.43 -9.25 -23.71
N TYR A 557 32.84 -8.03 -24.10
CA TYR A 557 34.00 -7.84 -24.98
C TYR A 557 35.30 -8.43 -24.39
N GLN A 558 35.61 -8.20 -23.11
CA GLN A 558 36.77 -8.82 -22.44
C GLN A 558 36.74 -10.36 -22.46
N HIS A 559 35.57 -11.00 -22.40
CA HIS A 559 35.46 -12.46 -22.55
C HIS A 559 35.77 -12.94 -23.98
N ARG A 560 35.48 -12.11 -25.02
CA ARG A 560 35.71 -12.42 -26.44
C ARG A 560 37.09 -12.04 -26.96
N ARG A 561 37.88 -11.21 -26.26
CA ARG A 561 39.23 -10.81 -26.71
C ARG A 561 40.22 -11.97 -26.61
N GLU A 562 41.13 -12.04 -27.59
CA GLU A 562 42.24 -13.00 -27.64
C GLU A 562 43.51 -12.51 -26.90
N ALA A 563 43.57 -11.22 -26.54
CA ALA A 563 44.79 -10.53 -26.13
C ALA A 563 45.31 -10.93 -24.73
N THR A 564 46.64 -11.15 -24.65
CA THR A 564 47.36 -11.78 -23.53
C THR A 564 47.53 -10.93 -22.25
N SER A 565 47.13 -9.66 -22.26
CA SER A 565 47.51 -8.66 -21.24
C SER A 565 46.53 -8.51 -20.06
N GLY A 566 45.86 -9.59 -19.64
CA GLY A 566 44.96 -9.59 -18.49
C GLY A 566 44.67 -10.99 -17.93
N PRO A 567 44.11 -11.09 -16.71
CA PRO A 567 43.78 -12.38 -16.09
C PRO A 567 42.72 -13.11 -16.92
N GLN A 568 43.07 -14.31 -17.40
CA GLN A 568 42.23 -15.11 -18.29
C GLN A 568 40.93 -15.52 -17.60
N SER A 569 39.80 -15.10 -18.16
CA SER A 569 38.49 -15.47 -17.64
C SER A 569 38.13 -16.92 -17.97
N ALA A 570 37.33 -17.58 -17.12
CA ALA A 570 36.88 -18.95 -17.37
C ALA A 570 36.11 -19.10 -18.70
N VAL A 571 35.37 -18.07 -19.11
CA VAL A 571 34.72 -18.01 -20.44
C VAL A 571 35.78 -18.01 -21.55
N HIS A 572 36.76 -17.11 -21.50
CA HIS A 572 37.85 -17.06 -22.49
C HIS A 572 38.61 -18.39 -22.56
N LEU A 573 38.89 -19.03 -21.42
CA LEU A 573 39.53 -20.35 -21.37
C LEU A 573 38.67 -21.44 -22.03
N HIS A 574 37.36 -21.46 -21.74
CA HIS A 574 36.42 -22.39 -22.37
C HIS A 574 36.36 -22.19 -23.89
N LEU A 575 36.14 -20.96 -24.37
CA LEU A 575 36.10 -20.63 -25.80
C LEU A 575 37.41 -20.99 -26.50
N LYS A 576 38.56 -20.70 -25.87
CA LYS A 576 39.89 -21.03 -26.43
C LYS A 576 40.16 -22.53 -26.51
N ALA A 577 39.70 -23.30 -25.52
CA ALA A 577 39.90 -24.75 -25.48
C ALA A 577 38.96 -25.52 -26.42
N THR A 578 37.74 -25.01 -26.65
CA THR A 578 36.67 -25.71 -27.39
C THR A 578 36.40 -25.16 -28.80
N LYS A 579 36.82 -23.92 -29.08
CA LYS A 579 36.43 -23.10 -30.25
C LYS A 579 34.92 -22.78 -30.32
N HIS A 580 34.14 -23.07 -29.28
CA HIS A 580 32.73 -22.72 -29.18
C HIS A 580 32.52 -21.19 -29.14
N LYS A 581 31.28 -20.74 -29.24
CA LYS A 581 30.87 -19.32 -29.16
C LYS A 581 29.80 -19.08 -28.10
N PHE A 582 29.56 -17.80 -27.79
CA PHE A 582 28.38 -17.35 -27.04
C PHE A 582 27.84 -16.05 -27.65
N GLU A 583 26.53 -15.98 -27.86
CA GLU A 583 25.85 -14.74 -28.26
C GLU A 583 25.49 -13.84 -27.05
N ASP A 584 25.25 -12.56 -27.31
CA ASP A 584 24.69 -11.65 -26.30
C ASP A 584 23.17 -11.85 -26.09
N SER A 585 22.50 -12.60 -26.99
CA SER A 585 21.10 -13.01 -26.89
C SER A 585 20.86 -14.02 -25.76
N GLU A 586 21.82 -14.92 -25.52
CA GLU A 586 21.77 -15.94 -24.46
C GLU A 586 22.26 -15.43 -23.09
N MET A 587 22.79 -14.20 -23.04
CA MET A 587 23.29 -13.60 -21.81
C MET A 587 22.11 -13.09 -20.95
N THR A 588 22.00 -13.60 -19.73
CA THR A 588 20.94 -13.23 -18.79
C THR A 588 21.49 -12.47 -17.59
N THR A 589 21.09 -11.21 -17.43
CA THR A 589 21.45 -10.42 -16.24
C THR A 589 20.63 -10.91 -15.05
N LEU A 590 21.28 -11.62 -14.13
CA LEU A 590 20.65 -12.21 -12.95
C LEU A 590 20.38 -11.15 -11.86
N LYS A 591 21.20 -10.09 -11.76
CA LYS A 591 21.06 -9.05 -10.73
C LYS A 591 21.91 -7.80 -11.00
N THR A 592 21.45 -6.62 -10.57
CA THR A 592 22.35 -5.50 -10.23
C THR A 592 22.89 -5.70 -8.81
N SER A 593 24.21 -5.88 -8.69
CA SER A 593 24.88 -6.34 -7.47
C SER A 593 25.52 -5.20 -6.67
N THR A 594 25.20 -5.13 -5.39
CA THR A 594 26.15 -4.63 -4.38
C THR A 594 26.90 -5.84 -3.85
N MET A 595 28.17 -5.97 -4.27
CA MET A 595 29.10 -7.10 -4.10
C MET A 595 29.10 -7.79 -2.71
N ASP A 596 29.58 -9.03 -2.54
CA ASP A 596 30.62 -9.74 -3.32
C ASP A 596 30.59 -11.28 -3.06
N HIS A 597 31.44 -12.04 -3.75
CA HIS A 597 31.81 -13.47 -3.54
C HIS A 597 30.87 -14.61 -4.01
N SER A 598 31.41 -15.84 -3.91
CA SER A 598 31.33 -16.88 -4.94
C SER A 598 31.39 -18.34 -4.42
N TRP A 599 31.24 -19.27 -5.38
CA TRP A 599 31.62 -20.70 -5.40
C TRP A 599 30.78 -21.77 -4.68
N MET A 600 31.08 -23.01 -5.09
CA MET A 600 30.28 -24.25 -5.15
C MET A 600 29.70 -24.78 -3.82
N ASN A 601 28.66 -25.65 -3.92
CA ASN A 601 28.55 -26.83 -3.04
C ASN A 601 27.58 -27.92 -3.56
N GLU A 602 28.08 -28.86 -4.38
CA GLU A 602 27.44 -30.16 -4.64
C GLU A 602 28.46 -31.32 -4.48
N GLY A 603 29.13 -31.36 -3.33
CA GLY A 603 30.38 -32.12 -3.16
C GLY A 603 30.27 -33.58 -2.70
N LEU A 604 29.37 -33.95 -1.78
CA LEU A 604 29.51 -35.24 -1.05
C LEU A 604 28.69 -36.40 -1.63
N HIS A 605 27.36 -36.29 -1.70
CA HIS A 605 26.52 -37.41 -2.16
C HIS A 605 26.76 -37.77 -3.64
N ARG A 606 27.05 -36.78 -4.51
CA ARG A 606 27.36 -37.04 -5.93
C ARG A 606 28.74 -37.68 -6.11
N LEU A 607 29.74 -37.28 -5.31
CA LEU A 607 31.07 -37.93 -5.28
C LEU A 607 30.98 -39.38 -4.83
N VAL A 608 30.23 -39.67 -3.75
CA VAL A 608 30.06 -41.05 -3.29
C VAL A 608 29.25 -41.91 -4.27
N ALA A 609 28.21 -41.34 -4.92
CA ALA A 609 27.48 -42.02 -5.98
C ALA A 609 28.39 -42.37 -7.17
N LYS A 610 29.24 -41.43 -7.62
CA LYS A 610 30.15 -41.61 -8.75
C LYS A 610 31.28 -42.59 -8.46
N ASN A 611 31.83 -42.58 -7.24
CA ASN A 611 33.04 -43.34 -6.91
C ASN A 611 32.79 -44.69 -6.22
N PHE A 612 31.65 -44.88 -5.54
CA PHE A 612 31.34 -46.11 -4.77
C PHE A 612 29.95 -46.69 -5.06
N GLY A 613 29.20 -46.12 -6.01
CA GLY A 613 27.93 -46.63 -6.50
C GLY A 613 26.73 -46.48 -5.56
N GLU A 614 25.53 -46.71 -6.11
CA GLU A 614 24.27 -46.46 -5.40
C GLU A 614 24.02 -47.37 -4.20
N LYS A 615 24.52 -48.62 -4.24
CA LYS A 615 24.40 -49.58 -3.11
C LYS A 615 25.05 -49.01 -1.84
N THR A 616 26.23 -48.41 -1.98
CA THR A 616 26.98 -47.75 -0.89
C THR A 616 26.27 -46.46 -0.43
N LEU A 617 25.77 -45.65 -1.37
CA LEU A 617 24.96 -44.47 -1.03
C LEU A 617 23.67 -44.83 -0.26
N LYS A 618 23.04 -45.98 -0.57
CA LYS A 618 21.87 -46.50 0.14
C LYS A 618 22.20 -46.87 1.58
N LEU A 619 23.32 -47.57 1.83
CA LEU A 619 23.80 -47.88 3.17
C LEU A 619 24.06 -46.61 4.01
N ILE A 620 24.68 -45.58 3.42
CA ILE A 620 24.90 -44.27 4.08
C ILE A 620 23.57 -43.58 4.43
N ARG A 621 22.59 -43.59 3.52
CA ARG A 621 21.24 -43.04 3.76
C ARG A 621 20.51 -43.81 4.88
N ASP A 622 20.64 -45.13 4.93
CA ASP A 622 20.04 -45.97 5.97
C ASP A 622 20.71 -45.77 7.34
N LEU A 623 22.03 -45.59 7.38
CA LEU A 623 22.75 -45.20 8.59
C LEU A 623 22.31 -43.82 9.09
N GLU A 624 22.29 -42.82 8.22
CA GLU A 624 21.86 -41.46 8.56
C GLU A 624 20.43 -41.45 9.12
N ASN A 625 19.50 -42.17 8.47
CA ASN A 625 18.11 -42.29 8.94
C ASN A 625 17.99 -43.05 10.27
N THR A 626 18.84 -44.05 10.52
CA THR A 626 18.90 -44.77 11.80
C THR A 626 19.40 -43.85 12.92
N ILE A 627 20.44 -43.07 12.65
CA ILE A 627 21.05 -42.12 13.59
C ILE A 627 20.15 -40.92 13.89
N ARG A 628 19.39 -40.42 12.91
CA ARG A 628 18.32 -39.42 13.10
C ARG A 628 17.22 -39.95 14.03
N LYS A 629 16.73 -41.19 13.82
CA LYS A 629 15.74 -41.84 14.71
C LYS A 629 16.27 -42.00 16.14
N LEU A 630 17.53 -42.42 16.30
CA LEU A 630 18.20 -42.51 17.60
C LEU A 630 18.24 -41.15 18.33
N ALA A 631 18.51 -40.06 17.62
CA ALA A 631 18.50 -38.71 18.19
C ALA A 631 17.09 -38.23 18.61
N ASP A 632 16.05 -38.59 17.87
CA ASP A 632 14.66 -38.30 18.24
C ASP A 632 14.21 -39.09 19.48
N HIS A 633 14.44 -40.40 19.54
CA HIS A 633 14.07 -41.21 20.71
C HIS A 633 14.84 -40.78 21.98
N ARG A 634 16.13 -40.42 21.86
CA ARG A 634 16.90 -39.81 22.98
C ARG A 634 16.26 -38.52 23.51
N ASN A 635 15.63 -37.71 22.65
CA ASN A 635 14.89 -36.51 23.07
C ASN A 635 13.49 -36.83 23.61
N HIS A 636 12.81 -37.87 23.10
CA HIS A 636 11.54 -38.37 23.66
C HIS A 636 11.71 -38.93 25.07
N LEU A 637 12.80 -39.67 25.32
CA LEU A 637 13.19 -40.13 26.66
C LEU A 637 13.38 -38.93 27.62
N ARG A 638 14.20 -37.94 27.22
CA ARG A 638 14.43 -36.72 28.02
C ARG A 638 13.14 -35.92 28.29
N PHE A 639 12.21 -35.90 27.34
CA PHE A 639 10.88 -35.29 27.54
C PHE A 639 10.04 -36.05 28.57
N ASN A 640 9.94 -37.37 28.45
CA ASN A 640 9.15 -38.20 29.37
C ASN A 640 9.74 -38.17 30.80
N LEU A 641 11.06 -38.18 30.95
CA LEU A 641 11.74 -38.06 32.25
C LEU A 641 11.44 -36.71 32.93
N ARG A 642 11.47 -35.58 32.19
CA ARG A 642 11.07 -34.27 32.72
C ARG A 642 9.60 -34.22 33.11
N CYS A 643 8.73 -34.84 32.30
CA CYS A 643 7.30 -34.97 32.60
C CYS A 643 7.08 -35.74 33.91
N ARG A 644 7.84 -36.82 34.15
CA ARG A 644 7.83 -37.58 35.41
C ARG A 644 8.31 -36.71 36.58
N GLN A 645 9.46 -36.04 36.45
CA GLN A 645 10.05 -35.19 37.50
C GLN A 645 9.12 -34.05 37.94
N SER A 646 8.42 -33.38 37.02
CA SER A 646 7.52 -32.26 37.34
C SER A 646 6.09 -32.65 37.69
N SER A 647 5.79 -33.96 37.77
CA SER A 647 4.43 -34.50 37.92
C SER A 647 3.46 -33.90 36.89
N ILE A 648 3.75 -34.15 35.60
CA ILE A 648 2.97 -33.70 34.44
C ILE A 648 2.79 -34.90 33.50
N ILE A 649 1.58 -35.41 33.35
CA ILE A 649 1.28 -36.49 32.39
C ILE A 649 1.15 -35.91 30.97
N PRO A 650 1.89 -36.38 29.95
CA PRO A 650 1.72 -35.92 28.57
C PRO A 650 0.33 -36.23 28.02
N LYS A 651 -0.26 -35.30 27.24
CA LYS A 651 -1.60 -35.48 26.62
C LYS A 651 -1.81 -36.82 25.92
N SER A 652 -0.78 -37.37 25.27
CA SER A 652 -0.82 -38.66 24.57
C SER A 652 -0.81 -39.90 25.50
N LEU A 653 -1.02 -39.69 26.80
CA LEU A 653 -1.30 -40.71 27.83
C LEU A 653 -2.54 -40.32 28.69
N GLN A 654 -3.17 -39.17 28.46
CA GLN A 654 -4.31 -38.69 29.26
C GLN A 654 -5.63 -39.34 28.82
N ILE A 655 -5.86 -40.57 29.28
CA ILE A 655 -7.17 -41.25 29.22
C ILE A 655 -8.08 -40.63 30.30
N LYS A 656 -9.38 -40.48 30.09
CA LYS A 656 -10.32 -39.99 31.14
C LYS A 656 -10.74 -41.13 32.10
N PRO A 657 -10.98 -40.88 33.39
CA PRO A 657 -11.55 -41.89 34.28
C PRO A 657 -13.01 -42.17 33.89
N PRO A 658 -13.46 -43.45 33.81
CA PRO A 658 -14.84 -43.80 33.45
C PRO A 658 -15.83 -43.58 34.61
N VAL A 659 -15.35 -43.65 35.86
CA VAL A 659 -16.18 -43.50 37.08
C VAL A 659 -15.76 -42.24 37.83
N LYS A 660 -16.75 -41.44 38.28
CA LYS A 660 -16.53 -40.20 39.03
C LYS A 660 -16.43 -40.49 40.53
N GLY A 661 -15.34 -40.08 41.19
CA GLY A 661 -15.21 -40.13 42.65
C GLY A 661 -13.78 -40.05 43.16
N ARG A 662 -13.57 -39.56 44.40
CA ARG A 662 -12.21 -39.33 44.97
C ARG A 662 -11.31 -40.58 44.99
N ARG A 663 -11.89 -41.77 45.17
CA ARG A 663 -11.15 -43.05 45.18
C ARG A 663 -10.74 -43.48 43.76
N ALA A 664 -11.65 -43.32 42.78
CA ALA A 664 -11.37 -43.56 41.37
C ALA A 664 -10.29 -42.59 40.82
N GLU A 665 -10.36 -41.31 41.20
CA GLU A 665 -9.36 -40.28 40.84
C GLU A 665 -7.95 -40.65 41.34
N LYS A 666 -7.81 -41.13 42.59
CA LYS A 666 -6.52 -41.61 43.12
C LYS A 666 -5.97 -42.83 42.35
N ILE A 667 -6.83 -43.79 42.00
CA ILE A 667 -6.45 -44.97 41.20
C ILE A 667 -6.02 -44.54 39.78
N TRP A 668 -6.76 -43.61 39.17
CA TRP A 668 -6.47 -43.06 37.85
C TRP A 668 -5.10 -42.37 37.79
N GLN A 669 -4.78 -41.48 38.74
CA GLN A 669 -3.47 -40.82 38.81
C GLN A 669 -2.30 -41.82 38.97
N LYS A 670 -2.50 -42.90 39.74
CA LYS A 670 -1.51 -43.99 39.87
C LYS A 670 -1.30 -44.71 38.53
N ASN A 671 -2.36 -45.06 37.82
CA ASN A 671 -2.29 -45.74 36.52
C ASN A 671 -1.66 -44.88 35.42
N LEU A 672 -1.97 -43.57 35.37
CA LEU A 672 -1.29 -42.64 34.45
C LEU A 672 0.22 -42.57 34.68
N THR A 673 0.65 -42.64 35.93
CA THR A 673 2.07 -42.63 36.31
C THR A 673 2.78 -43.92 35.91
N LEU A 674 2.10 -45.07 36.04
CA LEU A 674 2.59 -46.36 35.55
C LEU A 674 2.74 -46.37 34.01
N MET A 675 1.75 -45.88 33.27
CA MET A 675 1.83 -45.75 31.81
C MET A 675 2.97 -44.82 31.35
N LEU A 676 3.28 -43.76 32.10
CA LEU A 676 4.43 -42.89 31.80
C LEU A 676 5.77 -43.62 32.01
N ASN A 677 5.87 -44.48 33.03
CA ASN A 677 7.06 -45.31 33.26
C ASN A 677 7.24 -46.38 32.17
N GLU A 678 6.15 -47.04 31.74
CA GLU A 678 6.22 -47.99 30.62
C GLU A 678 6.64 -47.32 29.30
N ARG A 679 6.15 -46.11 29.03
CA ARG A 679 6.61 -45.32 27.87
C ARG A 679 8.06 -44.84 27.98
N ILE A 680 8.66 -44.83 29.18
CA ILE A 680 10.09 -44.61 29.37
C ILE A 680 10.86 -45.91 29.04
N ARG A 681 10.37 -47.08 29.49
CA ARG A 681 10.93 -48.41 29.18
C ARG A 681 10.94 -48.69 27.67
N GLU A 682 9.81 -48.47 26.98
CA GLU A 682 9.65 -48.60 25.53
C GLU A 682 10.67 -47.75 24.74
N ASN A 683 10.89 -46.50 25.15
CA ASN A 683 11.86 -45.62 24.51
C ASN A 683 13.30 -46.10 24.75
N ASN A 684 13.63 -46.63 25.93
CA ASN A 684 14.95 -47.20 26.20
C ASN A 684 15.24 -48.44 25.33
N VAL A 685 14.26 -49.34 25.17
CA VAL A 685 14.36 -50.50 24.26
C VAL A 685 14.55 -50.03 22.82
N SER A 686 13.79 -49.03 22.39
CA SER A 686 13.91 -48.44 21.05
C SER A 686 15.29 -47.79 20.81
N ILE A 687 15.83 -47.09 21.81
CA ILE A 687 17.18 -46.49 21.77
C ILE A 687 18.24 -47.59 21.63
N LYS A 688 18.14 -48.71 22.37
CA LYS A 688 19.06 -49.85 22.22
C LYS A 688 18.97 -50.43 20.81
N LYS A 689 17.76 -50.71 20.30
CA LYS A 689 17.54 -51.23 18.94
C LYS A 689 18.15 -50.34 17.85
N PHE A 690 17.97 -49.01 17.92
CA PHE A 690 18.56 -48.09 16.95
C PHE A 690 20.06 -47.86 17.14
N LYS A 691 20.62 -48.00 18.36
CA LYS A 691 22.06 -47.96 18.59
C LYS A 691 22.75 -49.16 17.92
N ASN A 692 22.33 -50.38 18.28
CA ASN A 692 22.87 -51.62 17.72
C ASN A 692 22.76 -51.66 16.17
N ARG A 693 21.69 -51.10 15.59
CA ARG A 693 21.53 -51.00 14.13
C ARG A 693 22.41 -49.92 13.48
N ALA A 694 22.76 -48.85 14.19
CA ALA A 694 23.74 -47.88 13.70
C ALA A 694 25.15 -48.51 13.68
N GLU A 695 25.54 -49.16 14.79
CA GLU A 695 26.84 -49.85 14.93
C GLU A 695 27.04 -50.90 13.82
N PHE A 696 26.03 -51.75 13.55
CA PHE A 696 26.04 -52.71 12.44
C PHE A 696 26.12 -52.09 11.03
N LEU A 697 25.63 -50.86 10.85
CA LEU A 697 25.69 -50.15 9.56
C LEU A 697 27.00 -49.36 9.41
N GLU A 698 27.61 -48.90 10.50
CA GLU A 698 28.94 -48.30 10.52
C GLU A 698 30.02 -49.33 10.20
N ASP A 699 29.98 -50.49 10.86
CA ASP A 699 30.86 -51.65 10.60
C ASP A 699 30.83 -52.07 9.12
N LYS A 700 29.63 -52.24 8.56
CA LYS A 700 29.45 -52.55 7.13
C LYS A 700 29.88 -51.44 6.17
N LEU A 701 30.06 -50.20 6.63
CA LEU A 701 30.57 -49.11 5.81
C LEU A 701 32.10 -48.96 5.89
N SER A 702 32.72 -49.26 7.04
CA SER A 702 34.19 -49.37 7.15
C SER A 702 34.76 -50.47 6.26
N ASN A 703 34.02 -51.56 6.06
CA ASN A 703 34.42 -52.67 5.18
C ASN A 703 34.21 -52.37 3.67
N ILE A 704 33.77 -51.16 3.30
CA ILE A 704 33.46 -50.78 1.90
C ILE A 704 34.14 -49.46 1.49
N ILE A 705 34.40 -48.54 2.43
CA ILE A 705 34.87 -47.17 2.14
C ILE A 705 36.23 -46.92 2.82
N PRO A 706 37.25 -46.45 2.08
CA PRO A 706 38.54 -46.05 2.66
C PRO A 706 38.39 -45.05 3.81
N GLU A 707 39.24 -45.20 4.84
CA GLU A 707 39.08 -44.52 6.14
C GLU A 707 38.94 -42.99 6.04
N GLU A 708 39.70 -42.33 5.17
CA GLU A 708 39.64 -40.88 4.96
C GLU A 708 38.24 -40.42 4.53
N ILE A 709 37.62 -41.13 3.58
CA ILE A 709 36.27 -40.84 3.09
C ILE A 709 35.22 -41.30 4.11
N GLY A 710 35.47 -42.43 4.79
CA GLY A 710 34.67 -42.88 5.93
C GLY A 710 34.59 -41.83 7.04
N ASN A 711 35.69 -41.16 7.37
CA ASN A 711 35.75 -40.11 8.38
C ASN A 711 35.04 -38.82 7.92
N ARG A 712 35.11 -38.46 6.63
CA ARG A 712 34.29 -37.37 6.06
C ARG A 712 32.78 -37.68 6.10
N VAL A 713 32.39 -38.95 5.86
CA VAL A 713 31.00 -39.41 6.00
C VAL A 713 30.55 -39.43 7.47
N LYS A 714 31.38 -39.93 8.40
CA LYS A 714 31.11 -39.87 9.85
C LYS A 714 30.87 -38.43 10.32
N ASN A 715 31.71 -37.48 9.93
CA ASN A 715 31.56 -36.06 10.29
C ASN A 715 30.27 -35.44 9.72
N PHE A 716 29.90 -35.79 8.48
CA PHE A 716 28.62 -35.37 7.89
C PHE A 716 27.41 -35.94 8.67
N ILE A 717 27.44 -37.23 9.01
CA ILE A 717 26.37 -37.91 9.75
C ILE A 717 26.26 -37.40 11.20
N GLN A 718 27.38 -37.12 11.88
CA GLN A 718 27.37 -36.46 13.19
C GLN A 718 26.76 -35.05 13.11
N THR A 719 27.08 -34.28 12.08
CA THR A 719 26.48 -32.95 11.85
C THR A 719 24.97 -33.05 11.65
N ALA A 720 24.51 -34.02 10.84
CA ALA A 720 23.08 -34.31 10.66
C ALA A 720 22.39 -34.78 11.96
N GLN A 721 23.09 -35.57 12.79
CA GLN A 721 22.60 -36.02 14.10
C GLN A 721 22.43 -34.83 15.06
N LEU A 722 23.41 -33.93 15.15
CA LEU A 722 23.37 -32.74 16.00
C LEU A 722 22.27 -31.75 15.58
N ALA A 723 22.07 -31.57 14.27
CA ALA A 723 20.99 -30.77 13.72
C ALA A 723 19.60 -31.33 14.07
N GLN A 724 19.37 -32.62 13.83
CA GLN A 724 18.09 -33.28 14.17
C GLN A 724 17.86 -33.33 15.69
N HIS A 725 18.91 -33.61 16.47
CA HIS A 725 18.87 -33.58 17.93
C HIS A 725 18.42 -32.22 18.46
N SER A 726 19.01 -31.14 17.95
CA SER A 726 18.68 -29.76 18.35
C SER A 726 17.25 -29.37 17.98
N LYS A 727 16.82 -29.70 16.75
CA LYS A 727 15.46 -29.48 16.23
C LYS A 727 14.40 -30.23 17.05
N SER A 728 14.69 -31.45 17.46
CA SER A 728 13.82 -32.29 18.30
C SER A 728 13.78 -31.82 19.76
N LYS A 729 14.96 -31.52 20.33
CA LYS A 729 15.14 -30.92 21.68
C LYS A 729 14.30 -29.66 21.84
N GLU A 730 14.39 -28.71 20.90
CA GLU A 730 13.63 -27.46 20.97
C GLU A 730 12.11 -27.69 20.89
N ARG A 731 11.66 -28.61 20.01
CA ARG A 731 10.24 -29.01 19.90
C ARG A 731 9.71 -29.59 21.21
N GLN A 732 10.46 -30.48 21.87
CA GLN A 732 10.04 -31.07 23.14
C GLN A 732 10.11 -30.08 24.31
N ILE A 733 11.07 -29.15 24.33
CA ILE A 733 11.10 -28.05 25.31
C ILE A 733 9.86 -27.15 25.16
N LYS A 734 9.50 -26.74 23.94
CA LYS A 734 8.27 -25.97 23.68
C LYS A 734 7.02 -26.73 24.14
N LYS A 735 6.92 -28.04 23.83
CA LYS A 735 5.83 -28.92 24.28
C LYS A 735 5.73 -28.99 25.81
N PHE A 736 6.86 -29.11 26.51
CA PHE A 736 6.92 -29.14 27.96
C PHE A 736 6.51 -27.80 28.59
N ASN A 737 7.03 -26.68 28.09
CA ASN A 737 6.70 -25.33 28.59
C ASN A 737 5.21 -24.98 28.37
N ILE A 738 4.58 -25.50 27.31
CA ILE A 738 3.12 -25.37 27.09
C ILE A 738 2.30 -26.16 28.11
N LEU A 739 2.81 -27.29 28.62
CA LEU A 739 2.16 -28.04 29.70
C LEU A 739 2.39 -27.36 31.06
N LEU A 740 3.62 -26.88 31.33
CA LEU A 740 3.98 -26.17 32.55
C LEU A 740 3.18 -24.87 32.72
N SER A 741 3.03 -24.08 31.65
CA SER A 741 2.21 -22.86 31.63
C SER A 741 0.70 -23.11 31.62
N ARG A 742 0.23 -24.34 31.43
CA ARG A 742 -1.17 -24.71 31.71
C ARG A 742 -1.34 -25.01 33.19
N LYS A 743 -0.46 -25.85 33.77
CA LYS A 743 -0.45 -26.14 35.22
C LYS A 743 -0.43 -24.86 36.07
N ARG A 744 0.34 -23.83 35.68
CA ARG A 744 0.28 -22.50 36.31
C ARG A 744 -1.05 -21.76 36.10
N ARG A 745 -1.55 -21.62 34.87
CA ARG A 745 -2.84 -20.96 34.59
C ARG A 745 -4.05 -21.64 35.23
N ASP A 746 -3.99 -22.95 35.44
CA ASP A 746 -5.03 -23.71 36.13
C ASP A 746 -4.93 -23.55 37.68
N GLN A 747 -3.86 -22.92 38.19
CA GLN A 747 -3.75 -22.38 39.55
C GLN A 747 -4.18 -20.89 39.58
N GLU A 748 -3.61 -20.05 38.72
CA GLU A 748 -3.91 -18.60 38.61
C GLU A 748 -5.43 -18.34 38.41
N ARG A 749 -6.13 -19.19 37.64
CA ARG A 749 -7.59 -19.15 37.45
C ARG A 749 -8.45 -19.51 38.67
N LYS A 750 -7.85 -19.91 39.79
CA LYS A 750 -8.55 -20.02 41.08
C LYS A 750 -8.50 -18.73 41.89
N GLU A 751 -7.59 -17.81 41.54
CA GLU A 751 -7.33 -16.57 42.27
C GLU A 751 -7.94 -15.35 41.56
N GLU A 752 -7.95 -15.31 40.21
CA GLU A 752 -8.57 -14.24 39.40
C GLU A 752 -10.13 -14.24 39.41
N LYS A 753 -10.79 -14.58 40.52
CA LYS A 753 -12.27 -14.69 40.59
C LYS A 753 -13.00 -13.56 41.34
N LEU A 754 -12.28 -12.54 41.84
CA LEU A 754 -12.84 -11.30 42.41
C LEU A 754 -12.21 -10.08 41.71
N GLY A 755 -13.04 -9.13 41.24
CA GLY A 755 -12.61 -7.81 40.70
C GLY A 755 -13.21 -7.44 39.34
N ASN A 756 -13.90 -6.29 39.25
CA ASN A 756 -14.69 -5.79 38.10
C ASN A 756 -14.91 -4.26 38.32
N SER A 757 -15.17 -3.34 37.37
CA SER A 757 -15.43 -3.32 35.91
C SER A 757 -14.71 -2.10 35.28
N GLN A 758 -14.68 -1.73 33.98
CA GLN A 758 -15.46 -1.99 32.76
C GLN A 758 -16.85 -1.32 32.67
N LYS A 759 -16.96 -0.14 32.01
CA LYS A 759 -18.27 0.49 31.67
C LYS A 759 -18.33 1.44 30.45
N GLY A 760 -17.22 1.69 29.74
CA GLY A 760 -17.14 2.74 28.71
C GLY A 760 -17.32 2.32 27.24
N ALA A 761 -17.62 1.05 26.95
CA ALA A 761 -17.51 0.49 25.58
C ALA A 761 -18.82 -0.04 24.97
N GLU A 762 -19.90 -0.12 25.73
CA GLU A 762 -21.14 -0.78 25.29
C GLU A 762 -22.08 0.13 24.49
N SER A 763 -22.08 1.44 24.78
CA SER A 763 -22.99 2.43 24.17
C SER A 763 -22.98 2.44 22.63
N ILE A 764 -21.81 2.31 22.00
CA ILE A 764 -21.67 2.40 20.55
C ILE A 764 -22.18 1.13 19.81
N LYS A 765 -22.06 -0.05 20.43
CA LYS A 765 -22.48 -1.33 19.81
C LYS A 765 -23.98 -1.43 19.59
N ASN A 766 -24.78 -0.81 20.47
CA ASN A 766 -26.24 -0.97 20.48
C ASN A 766 -26.91 -0.40 19.21
N ASN A 767 -26.26 0.50 18.46
CA ASN A 767 -26.81 1.07 17.23
C ASN A 767 -26.64 0.17 15.99
N TRP A 768 -25.87 -0.92 16.06
CA TRP A 768 -25.60 -1.80 14.91
C TRP A 768 -26.64 -2.91 14.71
N VAL A 769 -27.43 -3.23 15.74
CA VAL A 769 -28.48 -4.26 15.70
C VAL A 769 -29.76 -3.70 16.33
N ARG A 770 -30.80 -3.52 15.53
CA ARG A 770 -32.14 -3.13 15.99
C ARG A 770 -33.05 -4.34 16.07
N ASN A 771 -33.32 -4.80 17.29
CA ASN A 771 -34.36 -5.80 17.52
C ASN A 771 -35.73 -5.11 17.57
N LEU A 772 -36.61 -5.47 16.66
CA LEU A 772 -38.03 -5.09 16.59
C LEU A 772 -38.91 -6.36 16.62
N SER A 773 -38.40 -7.44 17.23
CA SER A 773 -39.10 -8.71 17.48
C SER A 773 -39.19 -8.97 18.98
N ASP A 774 -40.22 -9.69 19.42
CA ASP A 774 -40.44 -10.00 20.84
C ASP A 774 -39.37 -10.96 21.41
N ARG A 775 -38.64 -11.63 20.52
CA ARG A 775 -37.56 -12.55 20.85
C ARG A 775 -36.39 -11.84 21.51
N MET A 776 -36.16 -12.11 22.79
CA MET A 776 -34.98 -11.61 23.51
C MET A 776 -33.69 -12.25 23.00
N LEU A 777 -32.75 -11.43 22.53
CA LEU A 777 -31.45 -11.87 22.04
C LEU A 777 -30.44 -12.07 23.17
N THR A 778 -29.76 -13.21 23.17
CA THR A 778 -28.59 -13.46 24.03
C THR A 778 -27.41 -12.57 23.62
N GLN A 779 -26.46 -12.34 24.53
CA GLN A 779 -25.28 -11.52 24.22
C GLN A 779 -24.43 -12.10 23.07
N ALA A 780 -24.34 -13.43 22.95
CA ALA A 780 -23.63 -14.08 21.85
C ALA A 780 -24.32 -13.85 20.49
N GLU A 781 -25.65 -13.82 20.45
CA GLU A 781 -26.41 -13.47 19.23
C GLU A 781 -26.21 -11.99 18.87
N LYS A 782 -26.26 -11.08 19.85
CA LYS A 782 -25.94 -9.65 19.64
C LYS A 782 -24.53 -9.45 19.11
N ASP A 783 -23.51 -10.11 19.69
CA ASP A 783 -22.12 -10.01 19.24
C ASP A 783 -21.85 -10.63 17.87
N VAL A 784 -22.65 -11.63 17.43
CA VAL A 784 -22.67 -12.14 16.05
C VAL A 784 -23.26 -11.11 15.10
N LEU A 785 -24.49 -10.66 15.37
CA LEU A 785 -25.23 -9.76 14.48
C LEU A 785 -24.56 -8.38 14.38
N SER A 786 -23.85 -7.93 15.42
CA SER A 786 -23.05 -6.70 15.40
C SER A 786 -21.85 -6.74 14.45
N LYS A 787 -21.46 -7.92 13.93
CA LYS A 787 -20.45 -8.01 12.87
C LYS A 787 -20.99 -7.57 11.50
N GLY A 788 -22.33 -7.46 11.37
CA GLY A 788 -23.04 -7.12 10.14
C GLY A 788 -23.23 -8.32 9.21
N LEU A 789 -24.31 -8.31 8.43
CA LEU A 789 -24.69 -9.43 7.54
C LEU A 789 -23.66 -9.72 6.43
N ASN A 790 -22.79 -8.76 6.10
CA ASN A 790 -21.69 -8.93 5.15
C ASN A 790 -20.44 -9.60 5.76
N PHE A 791 -20.46 -10.00 7.03
CA PHE A 791 -19.34 -10.67 7.68
C PHE A 791 -19.24 -12.14 7.22
N ALA A 792 -18.30 -12.42 6.31
CA ALA A 792 -18.04 -13.77 5.82
C ALA A 792 -17.51 -14.69 6.93
N VAL A 793 -18.38 -15.52 7.50
CA VAL A 793 -18.01 -16.55 8.49
C VAL A 793 -17.16 -17.64 7.84
N THR A 794 -16.06 -18.03 8.47
CA THR A 794 -15.21 -19.11 7.97
C THR A 794 -15.97 -20.44 7.94
N SER A 795 -16.11 -21.02 6.75
CA SER A 795 -16.64 -22.38 6.58
C SER A 795 -15.71 -23.42 7.22
N ASN A 796 -16.31 -24.46 7.81
CA ASN A 796 -15.57 -25.63 8.31
C ASN A 796 -15.17 -26.60 7.19
N HIS A 797 -15.74 -26.43 5.98
CA HIS A 797 -15.56 -27.30 4.83
C HIS A 797 -15.09 -26.49 3.62
N ILE A 798 -14.31 -27.12 2.74
CA ILE A 798 -13.92 -26.53 1.47
C ILE A 798 -15.11 -26.71 0.50
N PRO A 799 -15.54 -25.67 -0.23
CA PRO A 799 -16.61 -25.77 -1.21
C PRO A 799 -16.11 -26.47 -2.49
N THR A 800 -15.94 -27.79 -2.39
CA THR A 800 -15.38 -28.63 -3.46
C THR A 800 -16.22 -28.60 -4.73
N VAL A 801 -17.56 -28.53 -4.60
CA VAL A 801 -18.48 -28.46 -5.73
C VAL A 801 -18.27 -27.17 -6.50
N ASP A 802 -18.33 -26.01 -5.83
CA ASP A 802 -18.12 -24.68 -6.40
C ASP A 802 -16.79 -24.57 -7.17
N PHE A 803 -15.72 -25.17 -6.64
CA PHE A 803 -14.42 -25.18 -7.32
C PHE A 803 -14.40 -26.11 -8.56
N ILE A 804 -15.13 -27.22 -8.55
CA ILE A 804 -15.27 -28.11 -9.71
C ILE A 804 -16.15 -27.45 -10.77
N THR A 805 -17.33 -26.92 -10.41
CA THR A 805 -18.24 -26.25 -11.36
C THR A 805 -17.60 -25.01 -11.99
N ALA A 806 -16.85 -24.21 -11.22
CA ALA A 806 -16.06 -23.10 -11.75
C ALA A 806 -14.92 -23.57 -12.68
N THR A 807 -14.29 -24.72 -12.40
CA THR A 807 -13.24 -25.31 -13.25
C THR A 807 -13.81 -25.83 -14.57
N GLU A 808 -14.92 -26.56 -14.54
CA GLU A 808 -15.59 -27.04 -15.75
C GLU A 808 -16.16 -25.89 -16.59
N ALA A 809 -16.72 -24.86 -15.93
CA ALA A 809 -17.14 -23.64 -16.61
C ALA A 809 -15.95 -22.90 -17.26
N ALA A 810 -14.77 -22.87 -16.62
CA ALA A 810 -13.56 -22.31 -17.20
C ALA A 810 -13.04 -23.13 -18.39
N ILE A 811 -13.00 -24.46 -18.29
CA ILE A 811 -12.63 -25.37 -19.40
C ILE A 811 -13.55 -25.13 -20.60
N LYS A 812 -14.87 -25.15 -20.38
CA LYS A 812 -15.89 -24.94 -21.43
C LYS A 812 -15.83 -23.54 -22.03
N LYS A 813 -15.52 -22.50 -21.24
CA LYS A 813 -15.47 -21.11 -21.73
C LYS A 813 -14.19 -20.79 -22.54
N ASN A 814 -13.11 -21.53 -22.33
CA ASN A 814 -11.83 -21.31 -23.02
C ASN A 814 -11.53 -22.36 -24.11
N ASN A 815 -12.51 -23.21 -24.47
CA ASN A 815 -12.39 -24.25 -25.50
C ASN A 815 -11.12 -25.13 -25.37
N MET A 816 -10.71 -25.44 -24.14
CA MET A 816 -9.46 -26.18 -23.88
C MET A 816 -9.48 -27.59 -24.48
N THR A 817 -8.35 -28.06 -24.99
CA THR A 817 -8.27 -29.42 -25.55
C THR A 817 -8.42 -30.48 -24.47
N GLY A 818 -8.83 -31.70 -24.86
CA GLY A 818 -9.10 -32.79 -23.91
C GLY A 818 -7.92 -33.14 -22.99
N SER A 819 -6.68 -32.98 -23.46
CA SER A 819 -5.46 -33.22 -22.68
C SER A 819 -5.21 -32.11 -21.65
N GLU A 820 -5.32 -30.85 -22.05
CA GLU A 820 -5.13 -29.69 -21.15
C GLU A 820 -6.24 -29.61 -20.10
N ALA A 821 -7.48 -29.92 -20.48
CA ALA A 821 -8.61 -30.05 -19.57
C ALA A 821 -8.38 -31.18 -18.55
N ALA A 822 -7.74 -32.29 -18.96
CA ALA A 822 -7.38 -33.38 -18.05
C ALA A 822 -6.30 -32.95 -17.04
N ASP A 823 -5.19 -32.32 -17.46
CA ASP A 823 -4.17 -31.82 -16.53
C ASP A 823 -4.75 -30.81 -15.53
N LEU A 824 -5.58 -29.87 -16.00
CA LEU A 824 -6.21 -28.87 -15.14
C LEU A 824 -7.11 -29.53 -14.08
N ARG A 825 -7.98 -30.48 -14.48
CA ARG A 825 -8.81 -31.27 -13.55
C ARG A 825 -7.96 -32.02 -12.52
N LEU A 826 -6.87 -32.66 -12.96
CA LEU A 826 -6.01 -33.48 -12.12
C LEU A 826 -5.26 -32.62 -11.08
N ARG A 827 -4.78 -31.44 -11.49
CA ARG A 827 -4.09 -30.47 -10.60
C ARG A 827 -5.02 -29.74 -9.66
N VAL A 828 -6.24 -29.38 -10.09
CA VAL A 828 -7.30 -28.86 -9.21
C VAL A 828 -7.68 -29.91 -8.17
N THR A 829 -7.90 -31.16 -8.58
CA THR A 829 -8.21 -32.28 -7.68
C THR A 829 -7.09 -32.53 -6.65
N ALA A 830 -5.83 -32.56 -7.07
CA ALA A 830 -4.68 -32.69 -6.17
C ALA A 830 -4.55 -31.51 -5.18
N THR A 831 -4.94 -30.31 -5.60
CA THR A 831 -4.96 -29.12 -4.74
C THR A 831 -6.09 -29.21 -3.71
N LEU A 832 -7.31 -29.58 -4.12
CA LEU A 832 -8.46 -29.75 -3.22
C LEU A 832 -8.22 -30.86 -2.19
N ASN A 833 -7.64 -31.99 -2.60
CA ASN A 833 -7.29 -33.11 -1.71
C ASN A 833 -6.18 -32.80 -0.69
N SER A 834 -5.34 -31.78 -0.95
CA SER A 834 -4.25 -31.38 -0.06
C SER A 834 -4.54 -30.12 0.76
N ALA A 835 -5.57 -29.36 0.38
CA ALA A 835 -6.04 -28.17 1.08
C ALA A 835 -6.66 -28.50 2.46
N LYS A 836 -6.71 -27.50 3.33
CA LYS A 836 -7.28 -27.60 4.68
C LYS A 836 -8.07 -26.34 5.02
N PRO A 837 -9.22 -26.45 5.71
CA PRO A 837 -10.02 -25.29 6.08
C PRO A 837 -9.21 -24.32 6.96
N PRO A 838 -9.30 -23.00 6.73
CA PRO A 838 -8.65 -22.00 7.56
C PRO A 838 -9.25 -21.94 8.98
N PRO A 839 -8.56 -21.35 9.97
CA PRO A 839 -9.07 -21.23 11.33
C PRO A 839 -10.34 -20.36 11.39
N SER A 840 -11.29 -20.76 12.25
CA SER A 840 -12.56 -20.04 12.45
C SER A 840 -12.34 -18.59 12.88
N ASN A 841 -12.99 -17.64 12.21
CA ASN A 841 -13.01 -16.23 12.56
C ASN A 841 -14.09 -15.85 13.59
N ILE A 842 -14.90 -16.82 14.03
CA ILE A 842 -15.90 -16.69 15.11
C ILE A 842 -15.64 -17.70 16.24
N THR A 843 -16.10 -17.37 17.45
CA THR A 843 -16.00 -18.24 18.63
C THR A 843 -16.95 -19.46 18.55
N PRO A 844 -16.73 -20.52 19.35
CA PRO A 844 -17.68 -21.63 19.46
C PRO A 844 -19.08 -21.19 19.94
N GLU A 845 -19.13 -20.17 20.80
CA GLU A 845 -20.36 -19.60 21.36
C GLU A 845 -21.11 -18.78 20.30
N GLU A 846 -20.41 -17.93 19.55
CA GLU A 846 -20.92 -17.21 18.38
C GLU A 846 -21.43 -18.19 17.30
N ARG A 847 -20.72 -19.30 17.06
CA ARG A 847 -21.15 -20.30 16.08
C ARG A 847 -22.41 -21.05 16.52
N LYS A 848 -22.60 -21.30 17.83
CA LYS A 848 -23.85 -21.83 18.38
C LYS A 848 -25.00 -20.84 18.25
N ALA A 849 -24.76 -19.56 18.58
CA ALA A 849 -25.73 -18.49 18.42
C ALA A 849 -26.21 -18.38 16.96
N LEU A 850 -25.29 -18.39 15.99
CA LEU A 850 -25.65 -18.41 14.56
C LEU A 850 -26.48 -19.64 14.17
N THR A 851 -26.15 -20.83 14.70
CA THR A 851 -26.91 -22.06 14.45
C THR A 851 -28.30 -22.06 15.11
N ALA A 852 -28.47 -21.33 16.21
CA ALA A 852 -29.76 -21.14 16.86
C ALA A 852 -30.64 -20.17 16.05
N LEU A 853 -30.12 -19.00 15.69
CA LEU A 853 -30.81 -18.02 14.83
C LEU A 853 -31.21 -18.62 13.47
N GLN A 854 -30.36 -19.44 12.85
CA GLN A 854 -30.67 -20.10 11.58
C GLN A 854 -31.84 -21.10 11.65
N LYS A 855 -32.12 -21.65 12.84
CA LYS A 855 -33.22 -22.60 13.08
C LYS A 855 -34.50 -21.93 13.57
N ASP A 856 -34.45 -20.62 13.80
CA ASP A 856 -35.58 -19.87 14.34
C ASP A 856 -36.39 -19.28 13.18
N HIS A 857 -37.60 -19.79 12.99
CA HIS A 857 -38.52 -19.33 11.95
C HIS A 857 -39.55 -18.32 12.47
N SER A 858 -39.51 -17.98 13.78
CA SER A 858 -40.37 -16.95 14.37
C SER A 858 -39.92 -15.52 14.03
N ILE A 859 -38.67 -15.36 13.56
CA ILE A 859 -38.06 -14.07 13.24
C ILE A 859 -37.52 -14.00 11.81
N ASN A 860 -37.59 -12.81 11.20
CA ASN A 860 -36.86 -12.44 9.99
C ASN A 860 -35.69 -11.51 10.35
N ILE A 861 -34.48 -11.88 9.93
CA ILE A 861 -33.26 -11.06 10.09
C ILE A 861 -32.90 -10.43 8.75
N LEU A 862 -32.94 -9.09 8.67
CA LEU A 862 -32.89 -8.34 7.42
C LEU A 862 -31.93 -7.15 7.51
N PRO A 863 -31.30 -6.71 6.40
CA PRO A 863 -30.59 -5.43 6.37
C PRO A 863 -31.59 -4.27 6.35
N ALA A 864 -31.28 -3.18 7.08
CA ALA A 864 -32.01 -1.92 6.98
C ALA A 864 -31.83 -1.26 5.61
N ASP A 865 -32.90 -0.60 5.12
CA ASP A 865 -32.96 0.09 3.83
C ASP A 865 -31.90 1.21 3.67
N LYS A 866 -31.62 1.96 4.75
CA LYS A 866 -30.50 2.92 4.84
C LYS A 866 -29.68 2.60 6.10
N GLY A 867 -28.35 2.82 6.06
CA GLY A 867 -27.49 2.84 7.25
C GLY A 867 -26.85 1.52 7.73
N ARG A 868 -26.95 0.40 7.00
CA ARG A 868 -26.28 -0.90 7.30
C ARG A 868 -26.59 -1.54 8.67
N CYS A 869 -27.66 -1.12 9.35
CA CYS A 869 -28.12 -1.75 10.58
C CYS A 869 -28.66 -3.16 10.29
N THR A 870 -28.42 -4.12 11.20
CA THR A 870 -29.09 -5.42 11.16
C THR A 870 -30.42 -5.31 11.90
N VAL A 871 -31.53 -5.61 11.23
CA VAL A 871 -32.89 -5.50 11.77
C VAL A 871 -33.44 -6.89 12.01
N ILE A 872 -34.19 -7.07 13.10
CA ILE A 872 -34.95 -8.29 13.36
C ILE A 872 -36.42 -7.91 13.54
N LEU A 873 -37.33 -8.60 12.87
CA LEU A 873 -38.78 -8.47 12.98
C LEU A 873 -39.38 -9.85 13.28
N ASN A 874 -40.56 -9.91 13.89
CA ASN A 874 -41.32 -11.16 13.92
C ASN A 874 -41.74 -11.54 12.48
N THR A 875 -41.85 -12.84 12.22
CA THR A 875 -42.28 -13.35 10.90
C THR A 875 -43.70 -12.92 10.55
N THR A 876 -44.59 -12.88 11.54
CA THR A 876 -45.98 -12.37 11.45
C THR A 876 -46.03 -10.93 10.94
N ASP A 877 -45.27 -10.03 11.57
CA ASP A 877 -45.39 -8.58 11.37
C ASP A 877 -44.79 -8.19 10.01
N TYR A 878 -43.75 -8.93 9.59
CA TYR A 878 -43.19 -8.84 8.26
C TYR A 878 -44.17 -9.33 7.18
N GLU A 879 -44.86 -10.46 7.42
CA GLU A 879 -45.88 -10.97 6.49
C GLU A 879 -47.08 -10.04 6.37
N ALA A 880 -47.59 -9.51 7.49
CA ALA A 880 -48.62 -8.48 7.48
C ALA A 880 -48.17 -7.27 6.65
N LYS A 881 -46.98 -6.71 6.90
CA LYS A 881 -46.45 -5.57 6.14
C LYS A 881 -46.21 -5.85 4.65
N ILE A 882 -45.99 -7.09 4.23
CA ILE A 882 -45.96 -7.44 2.80
C ILE A 882 -47.37 -7.64 2.24
N ASN A 883 -48.28 -8.27 2.97
CA ASN A 883 -49.66 -8.47 2.52
C ASN A 883 -50.38 -7.13 2.32
N ASN A 884 -50.26 -6.18 3.27
CA ASN A 884 -50.78 -4.82 3.13
C ASN A 884 -50.23 -4.07 1.90
N LEU A 885 -49.02 -4.41 1.41
CA LEU A 885 -48.47 -3.87 0.16
C LEU A 885 -49.00 -4.59 -1.09
N LEU A 886 -49.41 -5.85 -0.97
CA LEU A 886 -49.97 -6.68 -2.06
C LEU A 886 -51.51 -6.60 -2.16
N GLU A 887 -52.15 -5.98 -1.18
CA GLU A 887 -53.58 -5.62 -1.18
C GLU A 887 -53.88 -4.39 -2.05
N ASP A 888 -52.87 -3.62 -2.47
CA ASP A 888 -53.02 -2.58 -3.48
C ASP A 888 -53.32 -3.18 -4.87
N THR A 889 -54.61 -3.23 -5.20
CA THR A 889 -55.12 -3.71 -6.48
C THR A 889 -54.85 -2.79 -7.68
N SER A 890 -54.34 -1.57 -7.47
CA SER A 890 -53.90 -0.70 -8.58
C SER A 890 -52.49 -1.07 -9.07
N THR A 891 -51.58 -1.43 -8.16
CA THR A 891 -50.21 -1.84 -8.51
C THR A 891 -50.11 -3.35 -8.78
N TYR A 892 -50.83 -4.18 -8.01
CA TYR A 892 -50.64 -5.64 -7.99
C TYR A 892 -51.90 -6.45 -8.28
N GLN A 893 -51.76 -7.49 -9.09
CA GLN A 893 -52.81 -8.44 -9.44
C GLN A 893 -52.43 -9.86 -9.00
N LYS A 894 -53.23 -10.47 -8.14
CA LYS A 894 -53.06 -11.88 -7.72
C LYS A 894 -53.40 -12.85 -8.87
N LEU A 895 -52.50 -13.78 -9.17
CA LEU A 895 -52.64 -14.75 -10.27
C LEU A 895 -53.15 -16.11 -9.77
N LYS A 896 -54.04 -16.74 -10.54
CA LYS A 896 -54.61 -18.08 -10.24
C LYS A 896 -53.63 -19.24 -10.49
N ARG A 897 -52.60 -19.03 -11.31
CA ARG A 897 -51.58 -20.04 -11.67
C ARG A 897 -50.25 -19.37 -12.01
N ASP A 898 -49.20 -20.17 -12.02
CA ASP A 898 -47.87 -19.77 -12.46
C ASP A 898 -47.87 -19.36 -13.96
N PRO A 899 -47.42 -18.15 -14.32
CA PRO A 899 -47.32 -17.71 -15.72
C PRO A 899 -45.97 -18.05 -16.39
N THR A 900 -44.99 -18.62 -15.66
CA THR A 900 -43.60 -18.80 -16.13
C THR A 900 -43.51 -19.36 -17.55
N SER A 901 -44.19 -20.47 -17.85
CA SER A 901 -44.11 -21.11 -19.17
C SER A 901 -44.66 -20.25 -20.31
N GLY A 902 -45.73 -19.49 -20.07
CA GLY A 902 -46.34 -18.59 -21.06
C GLY A 902 -45.46 -17.39 -21.38
N TYR A 903 -44.87 -16.76 -20.36
CA TYR A 903 -43.93 -15.65 -20.56
C TYR A 903 -42.58 -16.12 -21.13
N LYS A 904 -42.11 -17.32 -20.76
CA LYS A 904 -40.90 -17.93 -21.35
C LYS A 904 -41.09 -18.18 -22.84
N LYS A 905 -42.27 -18.67 -23.26
CA LYS A 905 -42.61 -18.78 -24.68
C LYS A 905 -42.60 -17.41 -25.38
N LYS A 906 -43.25 -16.37 -24.84
CA LYS A 906 -43.24 -15.02 -25.45
C LYS A 906 -41.82 -14.48 -25.70
N VAL A 907 -40.90 -14.66 -24.75
CA VAL A 907 -39.49 -14.25 -24.93
C VAL A 907 -38.78 -15.09 -25.99
N ILE A 908 -38.97 -16.42 -26.00
CA ILE A 908 -38.37 -17.30 -27.02
C ILE A 908 -38.89 -16.97 -28.42
N ASP A 909 -40.20 -16.82 -28.60
CA ASP A 909 -40.83 -16.49 -29.89
C ASP A 909 -40.28 -15.15 -30.44
N CYS A 910 -40.07 -14.16 -29.57
CA CYS A 910 -39.47 -12.87 -29.91
C CYS A 910 -37.98 -12.99 -30.28
N LEU A 911 -37.17 -13.69 -29.48
CA LEU A 911 -35.74 -13.89 -29.77
C LEU A 911 -35.53 -14.72 -31.05
N GLN A 912 -36.37 -15.71 -31.33
CA GLN A 912 -36.33 -16.48 -32.58
C GLN A 912 -36.71 -15.63 -33.80
N LYS A 913 -37.60 -14.64 -33.65
CA LYS A 913 -37.87 -13.69 -34.73
C LYS A 913 -36.62 -12.85 -35.04
N LEU A 914 -35.99 -12.26 -34.03
CA LEU A 914 -34.78 -11.44 -34.18
C LEU A 914 -33.57 -12.23 -34.71
N GLU A 915 -33.49 -13.53 -34.41
CA GLU A 915 -32.49 -14.45 -34.96
C GLU A 915 -32.75 -14.74 -36.46
N LYS A 916 -34.00 -14.99 -36.85
CA LYS A 916 -34.40 -15.20 -38.26
C LYS A 916 -34.24 -13.94 -39.14
N GLU A 917 -34.27 -12.77 -38.52
CA GLU A 917 -34.02 -11.47 -39.16
C GLU A 917 -32.53 -11.07 -39.16
N GLU A 918 -31.63 -11.97 -38.72
CA GLU A 918 -30.16 -11.77 -38.62
C GLU A 918 -29.70 -10.56 -37.79
N LEU A 919 -30.60 -10.03 -36.94
CA LEU A 919 -30.36 -8.88 -36.08
C LEU A 919 -29.58 -9.27 -34.82
N ILE A 920 -29.71 -10.52 -34.37
CA ILE A 920 -28.88 -11.14 -33.33
C ILE A 920 -28.24 -12.43 -33.87
N ASP A 921 -26.99 -12.68 -33.48
CA ASP A 921 -26.28 -13.91 -33.85
C ASP A 921 -26.61 -15.08 -32.91
N ARG A 922 -26.27 -16.31 -33.32
CA ARG A 922 -26.52 -17.52 -32.51
C ARG A 922 -25.87 -17.46 -31.11
N PRO A 923 -24.65 -16.94 -30.93
CA PRO A 923 -24.08 -16.62 -29.62
C PRO A 923 -24.89 -15.65 -28.76
N MET A 924 -25.47 -14.59 -29.35
CA MET A 924 -26.31 -13.63 -28.63
C MET A 924 -27.67 -14.23 -28.28
N TYR A 925 -28.30 -15.01 -29.18
CA TYR A 925 -29.53 -15.75 -28.88
C TYR A 925 -29.39 -16.60 -27.60
N TYR A 926 -28.32 -17.40 -27.50
CA TYR A 926 -28.05 -18.19 -26.30
C TYR A 926 -27.66 -17.35 -25.06
N ARG A 927 -27.19 -16.12 -25.23
CA ARG A 927 -26.89 -15.17 -24.14
C ARG A 927 -28.14 -14.47 -23.61
N LEU A 928 -29.11 -14.20 -24.48
CA LEU A 928 -30.39 -13.56 -24.15
C LEU A 928 -31.46 -14.57 -23.72
N TYR A 929 -31.23 -15.87 -23.95
CA TYR A 929 -32.17 -16.94 -23.65
C TYR A 929 -32.72 -16.86 -22.21
N PRO A 930 -34.04 -17.03 -22.01
CA PRO A 930 -34.67 -16.85 -20.71
C PRO A 930 -34.26 -17.93 -19.70
N GLY A 931 -33.93 -17.50 -18.49
CA GLY A 931 -33.70 -18.40 -17.35
C GLY A 931 -34.99 -18.97 -16.76
N ASP A 932 -34.82 -19.85 -15.78
CA ASP A 932 -35.90 -20.65 -15.17
C ASP A 932 -36.22 -20.26 -13.71
N ALA A 933 -35.58 -19.22 -13.16
CA ALA A 933 -35.89 -18.76 -11.80
C ALA A 933 -37.23 -18.01 -11.75
N ILE A 934 -38.11 -18.42 -10.82
CA ILE A 934 -39.35 -17.71 -10.50
C ILE A 934 -38.99 -16.49 -9.62
N PRO A 935 -39.29 -15.24 -10.04
CA PRO A 935 -38.96 -14.07 -9.24
C PRO A 935 -39.68 -14.10 -7.89
N CYS A 936 -39.04 -13.58 -6.84
CA CYS A 936 -39.59 -13.55 -5.48
C CYS A 936 -39.51 -12.14 -4.89
N ILE A 937 -40.57 -11.68 -4.25
CA ILE A 937 -40.61 -10.36 -3.59
C ILE A 937 -40.16 -10.45 -2.13
N TYR A 938 -39.41 -9.45 -1.66
CA TYR A 938 -39.03 -9.25 -0.27
C TYR A 938 -39.01 -7.75 0.07
N GLY A 939 -39.18 -7.41 1.35
CA GLY A 939 -39.18 -6.03 1.84
C GLY A 939 -37.94 -5.70 2.67
N LEU A 940 -37.38 -4.49 2.49
CA LEU A 940 -36.32 -3.96 3.36
C LEU A 940 -36.87 -2.94 4.38
N PRO A 941 -36.60 -3.09 5.70
CA PRO A 941 -37.11 -2.15 6.71
C PRO A 941 -36.55 -0.72 6.60
N LYS A 942 -37.42 0.27 6.38
CA LYS A 942 -37.11 1.71 6.39
C LYS A 942 -37.04 2.24 7.83
N VAL A 943 -36.02 1.82 8.60
CA VAL A 943 -35.86 2.11 10.05
C VAL A 943 -35.70 3.59 10.44
N HIS A 944 -35.81 4.52 9.48
CA HIS A 944 -35.74 5.97 9.66
C HIS A 944 -37.13 6.65 9.51
N LYS A 945 -38.15 5.98 8.96
CA LYS A 945 -39.54 6.47 8.95
C LYS A 945 -40.33 5.83 10.11
N GLN A 946 -41.36 6.52 10.59
CA GLN A 946 -42.25 6.00 11.65
C GLN A 946 -42.89 4.67 11.22
N GLU A 947 -43.29 3.84 12.19
CA GLU A 947 -43.82 2.47 12.02
C GLU A 947 -42.91 1.46 11.30
N VAL A 948 -41.78 1.89 10.72
CA VAL A 948 -40.83 1.08 9.94
C VAL A 948 -41.52 0.33 8.78
N PRO A 949 -41.99 1.04 7.75
CA PRO A 949 -42.51 0.44 6.52
C PRO A 949 -41.41 -0.30 5.74
N LEU A 950 -41.81 -1.17 4.82
CA LEU A 950 -40.89 -1.93 3.97
C LEU A 950 -40.71 -1.25 2.59
N ARG A 951 -39.49 -1.28 2.03
CA ARG A 951 -39.28 -1.06 0.58
C ARG A 951 -39.40 -2.41 -0.13
N PRO A 952 -40.42 -2.64 -0.99
CA PRO A 952 -40.52 -3.89 -1.76
C PRO A 952 -39.42 -3.98 -2.82
N ILE A 953 -38.85 -5.17 -3.00
CA ILE A 953 -37.86 -5.51 -4.02
C ILE A 953 -38.20 -6.88 -4.61
N VAL A 954 -38.24 -6.96 -5.94
CA VAL A 954 -38.41 -8.20 -6.68
C VAL A 954 -37.03 -8.76 -7.04
N CYS A 955 -36.67 -9.91 -6.48
CA CYS A 955 -35.48 -10.65 -6.88
C CYS A 955 -35.71 -11.25 -8.28
N SER A 956 -35.19 -10.57 -9.31
CA SER A 956 -35.35 -10.96 -10.72
C SER A 956 -34.17 -11.74 -11.30
N THR A 957 -33.15 -12.09 -10.52
CA THR A 957 -31.95 -12.80 -10.99
C THR A 957 -32.30 -14.14 -11.64
N ASP A 958 -31.70 -14.42 -12.79
CA ASP A 958 -31.87 -15.64 -13.61
C ASP A 958 -33.33 -15.99 -13.96
N SER A 959 -34.21 -14.99 -13.90
CA SER A 959 -35.59 -15.08 -14.38
C SER A 959 -35.69 -14.87 -15.89
N ILE A 960 -36.88 -15.15 -16.43
CA ILE A 960 -37.21 -15.11 -17.87
C ILE A 960 -36.70 -13.84 -18.57
N THR A 961 -36.99 -12.67 -18.02
CA THR A 961 -36.66 -11.38 -18.65
C THR A 961 -35.31 -10.82 -18.23
N TYR A 962 -34.59 -11.45 -17.29
CA TYR A 962 -33.37 -10.90 -16.68
C TYR A 962 -32.24 -10.65 -17.69
N ASN A 963 -31.97 -11.62 -18.56
CA ASN A 963 -30.92 -11.51 -19.57
C ASN A 963 -31.25 -10.44 -20.63
N VAL A 964 -32.52 -10.36 -21.03
CA VAL A 964 -33.02 -9.32 -21.96
C VAL A 964 -32.94 -7.94 -21.31
N ALA A 965 -33.45 -7.75 -20.08
CA ALA A 965 -33.37 -6.48 -19.36
C ALA A 965 -31.92 -6.01 -19.12
N LYS A 966 -31.00 -6.95 -18.88
CA LYS A 966 -29.56 -6.66 -18.74
C LYS A 966 -28.89 -6.24 -20.05
N TYR A 967 -29.34 -6.77 -21.20
CA TYR A 967 -28.89 -6.35 -22.53
C TYR A 967 -29.51 -5.01 -22.96
N LEU A 968 -30.81 -4.82 -22.72
CA LEU A 968 -31.49 -3.52 -22.90
C LEU A 968 -30.82 -2.44 -22.05
N LYS A 969 -30.42 -2.74 -20.80
CA LYS A 969 -29.59 -1.83 -20.00
C LYS A 969 -28.34 -1.37 -20.73
N THR A 970 -27.60 -2.25 -21.42
CA THR A 970 -26.39 -1.85 -22.16
C THR A 970 -26.67 -0.99 -23.39
N ILE A 971 -27.86 -1.07 -23.97
CA ILE A 971 -28.29 -0.21 -25.11
C ILE A 971 -28.87 1.12 -24.61
N LEU A 972 -29.62 1.13 -23.50
CA LEU A 972 -30.35 2.31 -23.05
C LEU A 972 -29.54 3.22 -22.10
N ALA A 973 -28.48 2.72 -21.45
CA ALA A 973 -27.72 3.53 -20.48
C ALA A 973 -27.17 4.86 -21.04
N PRO A 974 -26.57 4.91 -22.24
CA PRO A 974 -26.03 6.17 -22.81
C PRO A 974 -27.09 7.23 -23.18
N LEU A 975 -28.39 6.92 -23.10
CA LEU A 975 -29.46 7.90 -23.32
C LEU A 975 -29.78 8.73 -22.07
N VAL A 976 -29.44 8.22 -20.89
CA VAL A 976 -29.72 8.84 -19.58
C VAL A 976 -28.66 9.89 -19.27
N GLY A 977 -29.10 11.02 -18.72
CA GLY A 977 -28.18 12.01 -18.14
C GLY A 977 -27.57 12.98 -19.15
N ASN A 978 -28.05 13.00 -20.39
CA ASN A 978 -27.69 13.98 -21.42
C ASN A 978 -28.33 15.38 -21.19
N THR A 979 -28.63 15.72 -19.92
CA THR A 979 -29.29 16.95 -19.50
C THR A 979 -28.49 17.60 -18.38
N GLU A 980 -28.36 18.93 -18.36
CA GLU A 980 -27.66 19.66 -17.29
C GLU A 980 -28.23 19.38 -15.88
N HIS A 981 -29.52 19.05 -15.83
CA HIS A 981 -30.29 18.69 -14.65
C HIS A 981 -29.92 17.37 -13.98
N HIS A 982 -29.26 16.45 -14.70
CA HIS A 982 -28.95 15.13 -14.15
C HIS A 982 -27.81 15.21 -13.13
N VAL A 983 -27.92 14.50 -12.02
CA VAL A 983 -26.84 14.30 -11.04
C VAL A 983 -26.42 12.84 -11.04
N GLU A 984 -25.14 12.56 -11.29
CA GLU A 984 -24.62 11.19 -11.27
C GLU A 984 -24.45 10.65 -9.84
N ASN A 985 -24.03 11.50 -8.90
CA ASN A 985 -23.65 11.16 -7.54
C ASN A 985 -23.36 12.41 -6.67
N THR A 986 -23.13 12.23 -5.36
CA THR A 986 -22.86 13.32 -4.42
C THR A 986 -21.63 14.17 -4.76
N GLN A 987 -20.59 13.64 -5.43
CA GLN A 987 -19.42 14.44 -5.83
C GLN A 987 -19.75 15.36 -7.01
N ASP A 988 -20.46 14.85 -8.02
CA ASP A 988 -20.98 15.64 -9.15
C ASP A 988 -21.92 16.77 -8.65
N PHE A 989 -22.83 16.45 -7.72
CA PHE A 989 -23.65 17.48 -7.04
C PHE A 989 -22.79 18.56 -6.39
N VAL A 990 -21.81 18.18 -5.55
CA VAL A 990 -20.92 19.12 -4.87
C VAL A 990 -20.15 20.00 -5.87
N GLU A 991 -19.68 19.44 -6.99
CA GLU A 991 -19.00 20.21 -8.04
C GLU A 991 -19.94 21.19 -8.75
N LYS A 992 -21.18 20.80 -9.05
CA LYS A 992 -22.22 21.68 -9.64
C LYS A 992 -22.64 22.81 -8.70
N VAL A 993 -22.80 22.58 -7.39
CA VAL A 993 -23.23 23.65 -6.45
C VAL A 993 -22.08 24.51 -5.88
N LYS A 994 -20.81 24.12 -6.08
CA LYS A 994 -19.63 24.79 -5.49
C LYS A 994 -19.50 26.28 -5.79
N HIS A 995 -20.01 26.72 -6.95
CA HIS A 995 -19.92 28.10 -7.42
C HIS A 995 -21.27 28.83 -7.40
N LEU A 996 -22.29 28.20 -6.80
CA LEU A 996 -23.67 28.68 -6.79
C LEU A 996 -23.90 29.69 -5.65
N LEU A 997 -24.36 30.88 -6.04
CA LEU A 997 -24.80 31.96 -5.14
C LEU A 997 -26.33 31.90 -4.96
N VAL A 998 -26.81 32.19 -3.75
CA VAL A 998 -28.23 32.28 -3.40
C VAL A 998 -28.52 33.72 -2.97
N ASP A 999 -29.36 34.43 -3.71
CA ASP A 999 -29.73 35.82 -3.40
C ASP A 999 -30.71 35.86 -2.22
N ALA A 1000 -30.90 37.04 -1.62
CA ALA A 1000 -31.86 37.24 -0.53
C ALA A 1000 -33.31 36.84 -0.90
N ASP A 1001 -33.70 36.99 -2.17
CA ASP A 1001 -35.03 36.61 -2.68
C ASP A 1001 -35.15 35.14 -3.13
N ASP A 1002 -34.03 34.42 -3.18
CA ASP A 1002 -34.00 32.99 -3.52
C ASP A 1002 -34.22 32.10 -2.29
N THR A 1003 -34.62 30.86 -2.54
CA THR A 1003 -34.60 29.79 -1.56
C THR A 1003 -34.14 28.48 -2.19
N ILE A 1004 -33.66 27.56 -1.35
CA ILE A 1004 -33.33 26.19 -1.73
C ILE A 1004 -34.33 25.22 -1.08
N VAL A 1005 -34.82 24.28 -1.88
CA VAL A 1005 -35.76 23.24 -1.45
C VAL A 1005 -35.36 21.90 -2.06
N SER A 1006 -35.78 20.80 -1.42
CA SER A 1006 -35.70 19.47 -2.01
C SER A 1006 -37.10 18.95 -2.34
N TYR A 1007 -37.21 18.15 -3.40
CA TYR A 1007 -38.42 17.39 -3.71
C TYR A 1007 -38.09 15.88 -3.78
N ASP A 1008 -38.82 15.06 -3.02
CA ASP A 1008 -38.81 13.58 -3.03
C ASP A 1008 -40.02 13.09 -3.87
N VAL A 1009 -39.78 12.22 -4.85
CA VAL A 1009 -40.84 11.67 -5.71
C VAL A 1009 -41.54 10.51 -5.01
N VAL A 1010 -42.84 10.67 -4.74
CA VAL A 1010 -43.64 9.67 -4.01
C VAL A 1010 -43.70 8.36 -4.79
N SER A 1011 -42.96 7.36 -4.31
CA SER A 1011 -42.96 5.98 -4.79
C SER A 1011 -42.60 5.79 -6.28
N LEU A 1012 -41.81 6.72 -6.86
CA LEU A 1012 -41.39 6.79 -8.29
C LEU A 1012 -41.60 5.50 -9.11
N PHE A 1013 -40.92 4.40 -8.75
CA PHE A 1013 -40.97 3.16 -9.53
C PHE A 1013 -42.37 2.58 -9.73
N THR A 1014 -43.27 2.62 -8.74
CA THR A 1014 -44.64 2.09 -8.90
C THR A 1014 -45.56 3.04 -9.68
N CYS A 1015 -45.19 4.32 -9.82
CA CYS A 1015 -46.05 5.37 -10.40
C CYS A 1015 -45.68 5.72 -11.86
N ILE A 1016 -44.76 4.98 -12.51
CA ILE A 1016 -44.39 5.21 -13.92
C ILE A 1016 -45.38 4.51 -14.86
N PRO A 1017 -46.16 5.21 -15.68
CA PRO A 1017 -46.98 4.60 -16.73
C PRO A 1017 -46.07 3.97 -17.80
N THR A 1018 -46.19 2.65 -17.97
CA THR A 1018 -45.27 1.87 -18.82
C THR A 1018 -45.41 2.20 -20.31
N GLU A 1019 -46.63 2.50 -20.78
CA GLU A 1019 -46.89 2.82 -22.20
C GLU A 1019 -46.30 4.19 -22.60
N GLU A 1020 -46.48 5.22 -21.76
CA GLU A 1020 -45.89 6.54 -21.99
C GLU A 1020 -44.36 6.50 -21.89
N ALA A 1021 -43.81 5.76 -20.93
CA ALA A 1021 -42.37 5.57 -20.81
C ALA A 1021 -41.78 4.80 -22.01
N LEU A 1022 -42.52 3.85 -22.60
CA LEU A 1022 -42.15 3.21 -23.87
C LEU A 1022 -42.18 4.21 -25.04
N ALA A 1023 -43.13 5.14 -25.07
CA ALA A 1023 -43.19 6.20 -26.09
C ALA A 1023 -42.00 7.18 -25.97
N ALA A 1024 -41.67 7.64 -24.75
CA ALA A 1024 -40.51 8.50 -24.49
C ALA A 1024 -39.19 7.80 -24.87
N VAL A 1025 -39.02 6.52 -24.49
CA VAL A 1025 -37.86 5.71 -24.90
C VAL A 1025 -37.80 5.55 -26.42
N ARG A 1026 -38.94 5.37 -27.11
CA ARG A 1026 -38.98 5.29 -28.58
C ARG A 1026 -38.49 6.57 -29.24
N GLN A 1027 -38.96 7.73 -28.78
CA GLN A 1027 -38.54 9.03 -29.31
C GLN A 1027 -37.03 9.24 -29.14
N ARG A 1028 -36.50 9.07 -27.90
CA ARG A 1028 -35.06 9.23 -27.63
C ARG A 1028 -34.19 8.25 -28.44
N LEU A 1029 -34.70 7.06 -28.79
CA LEU A 1029 -34.04 6.10 -29.67
C LEU A 1029 -34.10 6.46 -31.17
N GLN A 1030 -35.04 7.31 -31.58
CA GLN A 1030 -35.11 7.84 -32.96
C GLN A 1030 -34.24 9.09 -33.13
N GLU A 1031 -34.01 9.84 -32.06
CA GLU A 1031 -33.12 11.01 -32.00
C GLU A 1031 -31.63 10.64 -31.82
N ASP A 1032 -31.33 9.40 -31.42
CA ASP A 1032 -29.96 8.92 -31.13
C ASP A 1032 -29.21 8.40 -32.37
N ASN A 1033 -28.28 9.22 -32.87
CA ASN A 1033 -27.36 8.87 -33.96
C ASN A 1033 -26.38 7.73 -33.61
N THR A 1034 -26.12 7.44 -32.34
CA THR A 1034 -25.15 6.41 -31.91
C THR A 1034 -25.73 5.00 -31.89
N LEU A 1035 -27.03 4.81 -32.12
CA LEU A 1035 -27.70 3.53 -31.93
C LEU A 1035 -27.10 2.39 -32.77
N GLN A 1036 -26.75 2.68 -34.03
CA GLN A 1036 -26.22 1.70 -34.99
C GLN A 1036 -24.83 1.17 -34.61
N GLU A 1037 -24.02 1.95 -33.89
CA GLU A 1037 -22.72 1.51 -33.37
C GLU A 1037 -22.87 0.48 -32.23
N ARG A 1038 -24.04 0.48 -31.59
CA ARG A 1038 -24.30 -0.23 -30.33
C ARG A 1038 -25.16 -1.49 -30.53
N THR A 1039 -26.02 -1.51 -31.56
CA THR A 1039 -26.81 -2.69 -31.93
C THR A 1039 -27.39 -2.58 -33.35
N LYS A 1040 -27.66 -3.74 -34.00
CA LYS A 1040 -28.47 -3.82 -35.23
C LYS A 1040 -29.98 -3.61 -34.98
N LEU A 1041 -30.42 -3.58 -33.72
CA LEU A 1041 -31.84 -3.51 -33.38
C LEU A 1041 -32.40 -2.10 -33.62
N THR A 1042 -33.51 -2.03 -34.35
CA THR A 1042 -34.25 -0.77 -34.56
C THR A 1042 -34.90 -0.29 -33.24
N PRO A 1043 -35.26 1.01 -33.13
CA PRO A 1043 -36.05 1.52 -32.00
C PRO A 1043 -37.31 0.70 -31.72
N SER A 1044 -38.01 0.22 -32.76
CA SER A 1044 -39.20 -0.61 -32.61
C SER A 1044 -38.90 -1.98 -31.96
N HIS A 1045 -37.78 -2.62 -32.33
CA HIS A 1045 -37.38 -3.92 -31.78
C HIS A 1045 -36.93 -3.80 -30.32
N ILE A 1046 -36.24 -2.70 -29.99
CA ILE A 1046 -35.85 -2.37 -28.61
C ILE A 1046 -37.09 -2.11 -27.75
N CYS A 1047 -38.07 -1.35 -28.26
CA CYS A 1047 -39.35 -1.12 -27.59
C CYS A 1047 -40.11 -2.43 -27.33
N ASN A 1048 -40.17 -3.34 -28.30
CA ASN A 1048 -40.88 -4.62 -28.16
C ASN A 1048 -40.23 -5.53 -27.09
N LEU A 1049 -38.90 -5.55 -27.02
CA LEU A 1049 -38.19 -6.27 -25.95
C LEU A 1049 -38.39 -5.60 -24.57
N LEU A 1050 -38.47 -4.27 -24.54
CA LEU A 1050 -38.70 -3.50 -23.31
C LEU A 1050 -40.14 -3.65 -22.78
N ASP A 1051 -41.13 -3.63 -23.67
CA ASP A 1051 -42.53 -3.96 -23.35
C ASP A 1051 -42.63 -5.31 -22.65
N ILE A 1052 -42.04 -6.36 -23.24
CA ILE A 1052 -42.01 -7.69 -22.64
C ILE A 1052 -41.34 -7.64 -21.25
N CYS A 1053 -40.24 -6.90 -21.09
CA CYS A 1053 -39.55 -6.78 -19.80
C CYS A 1053 -40.37 -6.06 -18.72
N LEU A 1054 -41.20 -5.08 -19.08
CA LEU A 1054 -42.05 -4.34 -18.14
C LEU A 1054 -43.36 -5.10 -17.87
N ASN A 1055 -44.15 -5.35 -18.92
CA ASN A 1055 -45.53 -5.84 -18.83
C ASN A 1055 -45.64 -7.34 -18.49
N THR A 1056 -44.54 -8.11 -18.49
CA THR A 1056 -44.51 -9.50 -17.96
C THR A 1056 -43.98 -9.63 -16.54
N THR A 1057 -43.81 -8.52 -15.79
CA THR A 1057 -43.38 -8.55 -14.37
C THR A 1057 -44.33 -9.38 -13.50
N TYR A 1058 -43.83 -10.49 -12.97
CA TYR A 1058 -44.53 -11.35 -12.00
C TYR A 1058 -43.56 -11.81 -10.91
N PHE A 1059 -44.09 -12.19 -9.74
CA PHE A 1059 -43.31 -12.71 -8.63
C PHE A 1059 -44.15 -13.62 -7.72
N LYS A 1060 -43.46 -14.36 -6.85
CA LYS A 1060 -44.03 -15.26 -5.86
C LYS A 1060 -43.85 -14.70 -4.44
N PHE A 1061 -44.88 -14.82 -3.60
CA PHE A 1061 -44.82 -14.57 -2.16
C PHE A 1061 -45.62 -15.62 -1.40
N ARG A 1062 -45.03 -16.25 -0.39
CA ARG A 1062 -45.63 -17.32 0.44
C ARG A 1062 -46.55 -18.27 -0.35
N GLY A 1063 -46.00 -18.86 -1.43
CA GLY A 1063 -46.70 -19.81 -2.31
C GLY A 1063 -47.63 -19.19 -3.37
N ASN A 1064 -48.14 -17.98 -3.15
CA ASN A 1064 -49.02 -17.26 -4.05
C ASN A 1064 -48.23 -16.55 -5.16
N PHE A 1065 -48.85 -16.36 -6.33
CA PHE A 1065 -48.28 -15.62 -7.46
C PHE A 1065 -48.99 -14.28 -7.65
N TYR A 1066 -48.22 -13.25 -8.01
CA TYR A 1066 -48.71 -11.90 -8.28
C TYR A 1066 -48.04 -11.35 -9.55
N ARG A 1067 -48.76 -10.47 -10.26
CA ARG A 1067 -48.26 -9.66 -11.38
C ARG A 1067 -48.22 -8.20 -10.93
N GLN A 1068 -47.16 -7.48 -11.25
CA GLN A 1068 -47.19 -6.02 -11.18
C GLN A 1068 -47.84 -5.51 -12.48
N ILE A 1069 -48.94 -4.76 -12.35
CA ILE A 1069 -49.75 -4.29 -13.49
C ILE A 1069 -49.54 -2.81 -13.81
N HIS A 1070 -49.03 -2.04 -12.85
CA HIS A 1070 -48.65 -0.64 -13.03
C HIS A 1070 -47.25 -0.38 -12.47
N GLY A 1071 -46.54 0.58 -13.06
CA GLY A 1071 -45.16 0.89 -12.67
C GLY A 1071 -44.09 -0.08 -13.18
N CYS A 1072 -42.86 0.26 -12.82
CA CYS A 1072 -41.64 -0.50 -13.00
C CYS A 1072 -41.30 -1.38 -11.78
N ALA A 1073 -40.64 -2.51 -12.01
CA ALA A 1073 -40.24 -3.45 -10.97
C ALA A 1073 -38.97 -2.99 -10.23
N MET A 1074 -39.07 -2.65 -8.94
CA MET A 1074 -37.91 -2.41 -8.08
C MET A 1074 -37.04 -3.69 -7.99
N GLY A 1075 -35.90 -3.72 -8.69
CA GLY A 1075 -35.02 -4.89 -8.79
C GLY A 1075 -34.76 -5.37 -10.23
N SER A 1076 -35.54 -4.90 -11.22
CA SER A 1076 -35.25 -5.15 -12.64
C SER A 1076 -34.05 -4.31 -13.12
N PRO A 1077 -33.10 -4.87 -13.90
CA PRO A 1077 -31.92 -4.13 -14.38
C PRO A 1077 -32.22 -2.86 -15.20
N VAL A 1078 -33.35 -2.83 -15.91
CA VAL A 1078 -33.69 -1.77 -16.87
C VAL A 1078 -34.56 -0.66 -16.25
N SER A 1079 -35.31 -0.97 -15.18
CA SER A 1079 -36.26 -0.04 -14.58
C SER A 1079 -35.67 1.31 -14.10
N PRO A 1080 -34.46 1.39 -13.54
CA PRO A 1080 -33.84 2.69 -13.22
C PRO A 1080 -33.55 3.59 -14.43
N ILE A 1081 -33.33 2.99 -15.62
CA ILE A 1081 -33.13 3.75 -16.86
C ILE A 1081 -34.47 4.27 -17.39
N VAL A 1082 -35.51 3.41 -17.41
CA VAL A 1082 -36.87 3.81 -17.80
C VAL A 1082 -37.39 4.93 -16.90
N ALA A 1083 -37.16 4.82 -15.58
CA ALA A 1083 -37.52 5.85 -14.60
C ALA A 1083 -36.81 7.19 -14.90
N ASN A 1084 -35.50 7.19 -15.12
CA ASN A 1084 -34.77 8.43 -15.42
C ASN A 1084 -35.21 9.08 -16.74
N LEU A 1085 -35.40 8.30 -17.81
CA LEU A 1085 -35.82 8.83 -19.12
C LEU A 1085 -37.25 9.39 -19.10
N TYR A 1086 -38.18 8.75 -18.36
CA TYR A 1086 -39.53 9.28 -18.19
C TYR A 1086 -39.52 10.57 -17.35
N MET A 1087 -38.78 10.58 -16.24
CA MET A 1087 -38.64 11.78 -15.41
C MET A 1087 -38.01 12.95 -16.17
N GLU A 1088 -37.00 12.73 -17.02
CA GLU A 1088 -36.41 13.80 -17.85
C GLU A 1088 -37.46 14.50 -18.74
N GLU A 1089 -38.46 13.77 -19.27
CA GLU A 1089 -39.55 14.40 -20.05
C GLU A 1089 -40.62 15.06 -19.16
N VAL A 1090 -40.89 14.55 -17.95
CA VAL A 1090 -41.77 15.23 -16.96
C VAL A 1090 -41.14 16.54 -16.48
N GLU A 1091 -39.84 16.54 -16.18
CA GLU A 1091 -39.06 17.72 -15.81
C GLU A 1091 -39.05 18.76 -16.92
N LYS A 1092 -38.76 18.34 -18.15
CA LYS A 1092 -38.77 19.20 -19.35
C LYS A 1092 -40.15 19.84 -19.59
N LYS A 1093 -41.25 19.11 -19.39
CA LYS A 1093 -42.61 19.67 -19.42
C LYS A 1093 -42.82 20.69 -18.29
N ALA A 1094 -42.48 20.37 -17.05
CA ALA A 1094 -42.69 21.24 -15.90
C ALA A 1094 -41.88 22.54 -15.96
N LEU A 1095 -40.64 22.49 -16.46
CA LEU A 1095 -39.79 23.68 -16.59
C LEU A 1095 -40.19 24.57 -17.79
N THR A 1096 -40.84 24.02 -18.82
CA THR A 1096 -41.26 24.78 -20.02
C THR A 1096 -42.71 25.27 -19.99
N THR A 1097 -43.59 24.67 -19.18
CA THR A 1097 -45.02 25.03 -19.12
C THR A 1097 -45.40 25.85 -17.88
N PHE A 1098 -44.45 26.17 -17.00
CA PHE A 1098 -44.69 27.01 -15.83
C PHE A 1098 -44.93 28.48 -16.24
N PRO A 1099 -46.04 29.12 -15.82
CA PRO A 1099 -46.36 30.50 -16.21
C PRO A 1099 -45.61 31.58 -15.39
N GLY A 1100 -45.00 31.20 -14.25
CA GLY A 1100 -44.14 32.10 -13.46
C GLY A 1100 -42.67 32.01 -13.88
N LYS A 1101 -41.75 32.47 -13.03
CA LYS A 1101 -40.31 32.32 -13.32
C LYS A 1101 -39.84 30.91 -12.93
N PRO A 1102 -39.39 30.06 -13.88
CA PRO A 1102 -38.97 28.69 -13.55
C PRO A 1102 -37.73 28.68 -12.62
N PRO A 1103 -37.47 27.55 -11.92
CA PRO A 1103 -36.28 27.37 -11.11
C PRO A 1103 -34.99 27.77 -11.82
N SER A 1104 -34.14 28.54 -11.13
CA SER A 1104 -32.83 28.95 -11.64
C SER A 1104 -31.84 27.78 -11.78
N HIS A 1105 -32.00 26.77 -10.94
CA HIS A 1105 -31.22 25.53 -10.94
C HIS A 1105 -32.13 24.38 -10.52
N TRP A 1106 -32.00 23.26 -11.22
CA TRP A 1106 -32.76 22.04 -11.02
C TRP A 1106 -31.81 20.85 -11.17
N PHE A 1107 -31.63 20.06 -10.12
CA PHE A 1107 -30.61 19.01 -10.04
C PHE A 1107 -31.19 17.71 -9.43
N ARG A 1108 -31.44 16.68 -10.25
CA ARG A 1108 -32.08 15.42 -9.82
C ARG A 1108 -31.14 14.21 -9.81
N TYR A 1109 -31.21 13.47 -8.72
CA TYR A 1109 -30.65 12.13 -8.56
C TYR A 1109 -31.79 11.11 -8.37
N VAL A 1110 -32.21 10.47 -9.46
CA VAL A 1110 -33.28 9.46 -9.48
C VAL A 1110 -34.62 9.98 -8.92
N ASP A 1111 -34.90 9.77 -7.63
CA ASP A 1111 -36.07 10.19 -6.86
C ASP A 1111 -35.85 11.45 -6.00
N ASP A 1112 -34.61 11.78 -5.63
CA ASP A 1112 -34.23 12.99 -4.87
C ASP A 1112 -33.92 14.17 -5.82
N THR A 1113 -34.55 15.35 -5.64
CA THR A 1113 -34.30 16.57 -6.46
C THR A 1113 -33.93 17.78 -5.60
N PHE A 1114 -32.85 18.50 -5.94
CA PHE A 1114 -32.44 19.78 -5.35
C PHE A 1114 -32.81 20.95 -6.29
N VAL A 1115 -33.37 22.03 -5.75
CA VAL A 1115 -33.93 23.13 -6.54
C VAL A 1115 -33.61 24.49 -5.92
N LYS A 1116 -33.22 25.47 -6.75
CA LYS A 1116 -33.12 26.90 -6.37
C LYS A 1116 -34.13 27.74 -7.15
N ILE A 1117 -35.08 28.37 -6.46
CA ILE A 1117 -36.16 29.19 -7.02
C ILE A 1117 -36.36 30.49 -6.22
N LYS A 1118 -36.97 31.52 -6.81
CA LYS A 1118 -37.38 32.75 -6.10
C LYS A 1118 -38.54 32.43 -5.15
N LYS A 1119 -38.52 33.02 -3.95
CA LYS A 1119 -39.49 32.76 -2.86
C LYS A 1119 -40.95 32.96 -3.26
N GLN A 1120 -41.24 33.98 -4.08
CA GLN A 1120 -42.58 34.29 -4.58
C GLN A 1120 -43.16 33.20 -5.51
N ASP A 1121 -42.30 32.52 -6.29
CA ASP A 1121 -42.70 31.56 -7.33
C ASP A 1121 -42.85 30.13 -6.75
N LEU A 1122 -42.37 29.88 -5.53
CA LEU A 1122 -42.22 28.53 -4.94
C LEU A 1122 -43.54 27.75 -4.84
N GLU A 1123 -44.58 28.34 -4.24
CA GLU A 1123 -45.86 27.64 -4.01
C GLU A 1123 -46.64 27.43 -5.31
N ALA A 1124 -46.56 28.40 -6.24
CA ALA A 1124 -47.09 28.26 -7.59
C ALA A 1124 -46.38 27.13 -8.34
N PHE A 1125 -45.05 27.02 -8.23
CA PHE A 1125 -44.28 25.94 -8.87
C PHE A 1125 -44.56 24.58 -8.22
N THR A 1126 -44.64 24.50 -6.88
CA THR A 1126 -44.99 23.27 -6.14
C THR A 1126 -46.36 22.73 -6.58
N SER A 1127 -47.32 23.64 -6.80
CA SER A 1127 -48.66 23.31 -7.30
C SER A 1127 -48.62 22.87 -8.77
N HIS A 1128 -47.88 23.61 -9.61
CA HIS A 1128 -47.75 23.32 -11.03
C HIS A 1128 -47.11 21.95 -11.30
N ILE A 1129 -45.97 21.64 -10.71
CA ILE A 1129 -45.26 20.38 -10.99
C ILE A 1129 -46.08 19.13 -10.57
N ASN A 1130 -46.91 19.25 -9.53
CA ASN A 1130 -47.85 18.20 -9.13
C ASN A 1130 -49.09 18.08 -10.04
N ALA A 1131 -49.32 19.04 -10.94
CA ALA A 1131 -50.39 19.05 -11.94
C ALA A 1131 -49.91 18.72 -13.37
N VAL A 1132 -48.60 18.86 -13.66
CA VAL A 1132 -47.98 18.54 -14.98
C VAL A 1132 -48.15 17.08 -15.38
N ASP A 1133 -48.11 16.17 -14.40
CA ASP A 1133 -48.36 14.75 -14.61
C ASP A 1133 -49.44 14.23 -13.66
N SER A 1134 -50.25 13.26 -14.11
CA SER A 1134 -51.33 12.70 -13.29
C SER A 1134 -50.83 11.67 -12.27
N ASN A 1135 -49.81 10.88 -12.63
CA ASN A 1135 -49.31 9.73 -11.88
C ASN A 1135 -48.17 10.11 -10.92
N ILE A 1136 -47.25 10.97 -11.37
CA ILE A 1136 -46.10 11.44 -10.58
C ILE A 1136 -46.53 12.52 -9.59
N LYS A 1137 -46.06 12.44 -8.35
CA LYS A 1137 -46.30 13.41 -7.27
C LYS A 1137 -45.02 13.67 -6.48
N PHE A 1138 -44.82 14.91 -6.07
CA PHE A 1138 -43.62 15.41 -5.40
C PHE A 1138 -43.96 15.93 -4.01
N THR A 1139 -43.29 15.41 -2.97
CA THR A 1139 -43.29 16.00 -1.62
C THR A 1139 -42.11 16.94 -1.45
N ARG A 1140 -42.31 18.08 -0.78
CA ARG A 1140 -41.30 19.13 -0.61
C ARG A 1140 -40.68 19.10 0.79
N GLU A 1141 -39.35 19.20 0.87
CA GLU A 1141 -38.61 19.52 2.09
C GLU A 1141 -37.98 20.92 1.96
N ASP A 1142 -38.50 21.86 2.75
CA ASP A 1142 -37.97 23.23 2.83
C ASP A 1142 -36.71 23.31 3.71
N SER A 1143 -35.79 24.20 3.35
CA SER A 1143 -34.56 24.44 4.11
C SER A 1143 -34.84 25.00 5.52
N LYS A 1144 -34.04 24.58 6.49
CA LYS A 1144 -34.18 24.93 7.92
C LYS A 1144 -32.84 25.44 8.43
N ASP A 1145 -32.83 26.58 9.11
CA ASP A 1145 -31.61 27.22 9.65
C ASP A 1145 -30.51 27.38 8.58
N ASN A 1146 -30.90 27.83 7.38
CA ASN A 1146 -30.06 27.92 6.17
C ASN A 1146 -29.45 26.58 5.69
N GLN A 1147 -29.89 25.44 6.23
CA GLN A 1147 -29.42 24.11 5.89
C GLN A 1147 -30.50 23.28 5.16
N LEU A 1148 -30.09 22.51 4.15
CA LEU A 1148 -30.90 21.51 3.46
C LEU A 1148 -30.11 20.20 3.35
N ALA A 1149 -30.73 19.06 3.64
CA ALA A 1149 -30.11 17.76 3.43
C ALA A 1149 -30.32 17.31 1.98
N PHE A 1150 -29.27 16.82 1.31
CA PHE A 1150 -29.37 16.24 -0.03
C PHE A 1150 -28.33 15.14 -0.21
N LEU A 1151 -28.77 13.95 -0.61
CA LEU A 1151 -27.92 12.75 -0.73
C LEU A 1151 -27.11 12.46 0.56
N ASP A 1152 -25.78 12.40 0.45
CA ASP A 1152 -24.83 12.11 1.54
C ASP A 1152 -24.27 13.39 2.22
N CYS A 1153 -24.83 14.58 1.94
CA CYS A 1153 -24.39 15.85 2.48
C CYS A 1153 -25.53 16.79 2.94
N SER A 1154 -25.15 17.86 3.63
CA SER A 1154 -25.98 19.04 3.84
C SER A 1154 -25.43 20.21 3.03
N ALA A 1155 -26.28 20.82 2.23
CA ALA A 1155 -26.09 22.16 1.69
C ALA A 1155 -26.37 23.19 2.80
N ILE A 1156 -25.49 24.18 2.96
CA ILE A 1156 -25.59 25.26 3.94
C ILE A 1156 -25.36 26.59 3.20
N ILE A 1157 -26.28 27.54 3.32
CA ILE A 1157 -26.11 28.89 2.77
C ILE A 1157 -25.22 29.69 3.75
N GLY A 1158 -24.05 30.12 3.27
CA GLY A 1158 -23.14 30.99 4.04
C GLY A 1158 -23.61 32.44 4.09
N GLU A 1159 -23.03 33.22 5.01
CA GLU A 1159 -23.30 34.66 5.18
C GLU A 1159 -22.97 35.50 3.93
N ASP A 1160 -22.10 34.98 3.06
CA ASP A 1160 -21.73 35.58 1.77
C ASP A 1160 -22.58 35.06 0.58
N GLY A 1161 -23.71 34.42 0.87
CA GLY A 1161 -24.64 33.85 -0.11
C GLY A 1161 -24.14 32.59 -0.83
N LYS A 1162 -22.93 32.09 -0.55
CA LYS A 1162 -22.39 30.88 -1.21
C LYS A 1162 -22.91 29.62 -0.55
N LEU A 1163 -23.22 28.62 -1.37
CA LEU A 1163 -23.49 27.27 -0.90
C LEU A 1163 -22.20 26.57 -0.45
N GLN A 1164 -22.17 26.18 0.82
CA GLN A 1164 -21.13 25.34 1.42
C GLN A 1164 -21.69 23.93 1.66
N GLN A 1165 -20.86 22.89 1.51
CA GLN A 1165 -21.31 21.49 1.60
C GLN A 1165 -20.63 20.77 2.77
N LYS A 1166 -21.44 20.15 3.64
CA LYS A 1166 -20.99 19.45 4.85
C LYS A 1166 -21.48 18.02 4.85
N PHE A 1167 -20.58 17.05 4.69
CA PHE A 1167 -20.93 15.63 4.68
C PHE A 1167 -21.54 15.19 6.02
N THR A 1168 -22.69 14.52 5.97
CA THR A 1168 -23.50 14.12 7.14
C THR A 1168 -23.11 12.75 7.66
N GLY A 1169 -21.81 12.53 7.90
CA GLY A 1169 -21.28 11.24 8.31
C GLY A 1169 -19.92 11.28 9.00
N ASN A 1170 -19.66 10.26 9.82
CA ASN A 1170 -18.33 9.99 10.37
C ASN A 1170 -17.47 9.38 9.23
N PRO A 1171 -16.25 9.86 8.91
CA PRO A 1171 -15.50 9.48 7.70
C PRO A 1171 -15.06 8.01 7.54
N LEU A 1172 -15.57 7.09 8.37
CA LEU A 1172 -15.25 5.67 8.38
C LEU A 1172 -16.41 4.78 7.92
N THR A 1173 -17.55 5.34 7.49
CA THR A 1173 -18.72 4.55 7.02
C THR A 1173 -19.26 4.90 5.63
N GLN A 1174 -18.84 6.00 5.00
CA GLN A 1174 -19.29 6.43 3.66
C GLN A 1174 -18.39 5.89 2.52
N THR A 1175 -18.55 4.60 2.21
CA THR A 1175 -18.28 4.03 0.88
C THR A 1175 -19.32 2.95 0.59
N ASN A 1176 -19.81 2.89 -0.65
CA ASN A 1176 -20.92 2.04 -1.13
C ASN A 1176 -22.32 2.39 -0.58
N THR A 1177 -22.81 3.58 -0.92
CA THR A 1177 -24.21 3.81 -1.35
C THR A 1177 -24.29 3.48 -2.85
N PHE A 1178 -24.17 2.20 -3.22
CA PHE A 1178 -24.44 1.76 -4.59
C PHE A 1178 -25.95 1.68 -4.80
N CYS A 1179 -26.44 2.17 -5.95
CA CYS A 1179 -27.82 1.93 -6.38
C CYS A 1179 -28.14 0.44 -6.37
N LEU A 1180 -29.41 0.10 -6.07
CA LEU A 1180 -29.88 -1.27 -5.86
C LEU A 1180 -29.61 -2.22 -7.05
N THR A 1181 -28.45 -2.86 -7.07
CA THR A 1181 -28.32 -4.21 -7.61
C THR A 1181 -28.87 -5.18 -6.57
N PRO A 1182 -29.88 -6.01 -6.88
CA PRO A 1182 -30.44 -6.95 -5.92
C PRO A 1182 -29.36 -7.92 -5.44
N ILE A 1183 -29.39 -8.24 -4.14
CA ILE A 1183 -28.41 -9.13 -3.51
C ILE A 1183 -28.56 -10.53 -4.13
N THR A 1184 -27.55 -10.95 -4.88
CA THR A 1184 -27.40 -12.35 -5.30
C THR A 1184 -27.08 -13.20 -4.08
N HIS A 1185 -28.11 -13.62 -3.34
CA HIS A 1185 -27.96 -14.61 -2.28
C HIS A 1185 -27.47 -15.91 -2.88
N CYS A 1186 -26.25 -16.33 -2.55
CA CYS A 1186 -25.77 -17.68 -2.83
C CYS A 1186 -26.50 -18.71 -1.96
N SER A 1187 -27.71 -19.08 -2.36
CA SER A 1187 -28.36 -20.31 -1.92
C SER A 1187 -28.11 -21.43 -2.93
N THR A 1188 -26.97 -22.09 -2.77
CA THR A 1188 -26.66 -23.48 -3.21
C THR A 1188 -27.00 -23.90 -4.64
N ASN A 1189 -25.95 -24.10 -5.46
CA ASN A 1189 -25.77 -25.27 -6.34
C ASN A 1189 -24.27 -25.49 -6.61
#